data_AF-A0A2P5N2B9-F1
#
_entry.id   AF-A0A2P5N2B9-F1
#
_cell.length_a   1.000
_cell.length_b   1.000
_cell.length_c   1.000
_cell.angle_alpha   90.00
_cell.angle_beta   90.00
_cell.angle_gamma   90.00
#
_symmetry.space_group_name_H-M   'P 1'
#
loop_
_entity.id
_entity.type
_entity.pdbx_description
1 polymer ?
#
loop_
_entity_poly.entity_id
_entity_poly.type
_entity_poly.pdbx_seq_one_letter_code
_entity_poly.pdbx_strand_id
1 'polypeptide(L)'
;MGLPAVSQVPEAPALEGLKGIPVPEPSNINQFIANKAAAIRLGKALFWDTQVGSDGKTSCASCHFHAGTDNRTINQISPGLLRVASPGNADPDLSFKLGGPNYQLKQDDFPFHKFADANNRNSAVVRTHNDASTSQGVFKSNFVSVAPGAREDDFFLAGDNVFQKDDLQTRQVEPRNSPTVINSIFNFRNFWDGRATFLFNGASPFGALDTNAKVYKSGATNETISAVTVRIDNASLASLSTGPALSDFEMSAAGRTWPNIGVRLLPARALAFQAISPTDSVLDSVRHPTDNGLNDTYNNLVEAAFRPEWWNSTASVTINGASYTQKQANFSMYFGLTLQMYMATLVSDDSPFDKLMAGQPVNFPQDARAGMALFLGKGKCASCHSGAEFTSASTRKVLRQPLARMIMGDGSTAVYDEGFYNIAITETLEDIANGANNPVNRPMSLSRLAQQMGPIEFQRLVGIPANLTVSSTERIAINGAFKTPTIRNVELTAPYFHDGSVLTLEQVVDFYNRGGNHFQNNLQDVDADIEPLGLTLIERTQLVAFMKSLTDERVRFNRAPFDHPQLIDLPEGHELDANGMTIPFEGRALDAAIAIPAVGREGLNVPPPNFQEKLASTTQYVFLKFAHSGKCLDVSGISYTNGANVYQWDCHGGNNQKWIQIDAEGGFMLRSMHSNMCLDVSEISTKPGANVYQWHCHGGGNQLFNWVGNRLVAKHSNQCVNVAGAGLQNGANVLQWPCTNDALNDQLVKFSTPEIPVFNLVAEHSGRCVDVAGISQHDGANIHQWGCIAGALNQQWQEVPTAGGFLLKARHSGKCMSVGGNSHTAGANVHQQTCNLKDANQTFSWLGNRLQFKSSGQCLNVGGGVSAERRQHHPVALHGVEAERPVHQALKLSCELRTIGRGVQVCRLPTVRYNSSGLSAISIRIEENSGLRWLDRFLG
;
A
#
# COMPACT_ATOMS: atom_id res chain seq x y z
N MET A 1 61.37 13.86 -9.36
CA MET A 1 61.44 12.47 -9.89
C MET A 1 60.23 11.73 -9.36
N GLY A 2 59.62 10.90 -10.20
CA GLY A 2 58.20 10.59 -10.18
C GLY A 2 57.72 9.66 -9.07
N LEU A 3 56.40 9.71 -8.85
CA LEU A 3 55.49 8.60 -9.20
C LEU A 3 54.23 9.22 -9.85
N PRO A 4 53.74 8.67 -10.98
CA PRO A 4 52.45 9.07 -11.55
C PRO A 4 51.33 8.34 -10.80
N ALA A 5 50.38 9.08 -10.24
CA ALA A 5 49.19 8.47 -9.66
C ALA A 5 48.22 8.11 -10.80
N VAL A 6 48.34 6.85 -11.22
CA VAL A 6 47.31 5.91 -11.69
C VAL A 6 45.98 6.55 -12.10
N SER A 7 45.65 6.41 -13.38
CA SER A 7 44.29 6.57 -13.91
C SER A 7 43.30 5.81 -13.02
N GLN A 8 42.44 6.53 -12.31
CA GLN A 8 41.30 5.94 -11.63
C GLN A 8 40.38 5.33 -12.70
N VAL A 9 40.48 4.01 -12.87
CA VAL A 9 39.30 3.23 -13.24
C VAL A 9 38.25 3.58 -12.18
N PRO A 10 37.04 4.04 -12.55
CA PRO A 10 36.01 4.31 -11.56
C PRO A 10 35.80 3.02 -10.78
N GLU A 11 35.99 3.08 -9.46
CA GLU A 11 35.60 1.98 -8.58
C GLU A 11 34.12 1.70 -8.87
N ALA A 12 33.76 0.45 -9.17
CA ALA A 12 32.38 0.10 -9.48
C ALA A 12 31.47 0.65 -8.37
N PRO A 13 30.31 1.26 -8.68
CA PRO A 13 29.47 1.87 -7.66
C PRO A 13 29.12 0.82 -6.59
N ALA A 14 29.55 1.04 -5.35
CA ALA A 14 29.27 0.11 -4.26
C ALA A 14 27.82 0.23 -3.81
N LEU A 15 27.15 -0.91 -3.60
CA LEU A 15 25.87 -0.97 -2.89
C LEU A 15 26.15 -1.27 -1.42
N GLU A 16 25.49 -0.55 -0.53
CA GLU A 16 25.67 -0.66 0.92
C GLU A 16 24.31 -0.91 1.60
N GLY A 17 24.30 -1.57 2.76
CA GLY A 17 23.10 -1.62 3.60
C GLY A 17 22.82 -0.25 4.23
N LEU A 18 21.55 0.10 4.45
CA LEU A 18 21.18 1.35 5.13
C LEU A 18 21.32 1.25 6.64
N LYS A 19 21.42 0.03 7.16
CA LYS A 19 21.54 -0.24 8.59
C LYS A 19 22.80 0.40 9.16
N GLY A 20 22.62 1.28 10.14
CA GLY A 20 23.71 2.01 10.79
C GLY A 20 24.22 3.24 10.03
N ILE A 21 23.64 3.58 8.88
CA ILE A 21 23.93 4.84 8.21
C ILE A 21 23.33 6.00 9.03
N PRO A 22 24.14 7.00 9.43
CA PRO A 22 23.64 8.12 10.21
C PRO A 22 22.60 8.93 9.44
N VAL A 23 21.47 9.20 10.07
CA VAL A 23 20.46 10.12 9.56
C VAL A 23 21.04 11.54 9.53
N PRO A 24 20.95 12.29 8.41
CA PRO A 24 21.39 13.68 8.37
C PRO A 24 20.56 14.55 9.32
N GLU A 25 21.24 15.25 10.24
CA GLU A 25 20.60 16.16 11.20
C GLU A 25 21.16 17.59 11.06
N PRO A 26 20.34 18.63 11.26
CA PRO A 26 20.84 20.01 11.24
C PRO A 26 21.89 20.24 12.33
N SER A 27 23.01 20.85 11.95
CA SER A 27 24.14 21.09 12.85
C SER A 27 23.79 22.07 13.97
N ASN A 28 22.81 22.95 13.73
CA ASN A 28 22.33 23.96 14.67
C ASN A 28 20.93 23.68 15.21
N ILE A 29 20.41 22.45 15.11
CA ILE A 29 19.03 22.11 15.53
C ILE A 29 18.73 22.50 16.99
N ASN A 30 19.75 22.37 17.85
CA ASN A 30 19.67 22.70 19.27
C ASN A 30 19.42 24.19 19.53
N GLN A 31 19.56 25.09 18.56
CA GLN A 31 19.20 26.51 18.70
C GLN A 31 17.68 26.75 18.60
N PHE A 32 16.93 25.77 18.10
CA PHE A 32 15.49 25.86 17.83
C PHE A 32 14.69 24.91 18.70
N ILE A 33 15.09 23.63 18.73
CA ILE A 33 14.39 22.57 19.44
C ILE A 33 14.99 22.43 20.84
N ALA A 34 14.14 22.54 21.86
CA ALA A 34 14.48 22.30 23.26
C ALA A 34 14.34 20.81 23.63
N ASN A 35 13.37 20.11 23.05
CA ASN A 35 13.10 18.70 23.33
C ASN A 35 12.76 17.94 22.03
N LYS A 36 13.70 17.10 21.59
CA LYS A 36 13.57 16.32 20.34
C LYS A 36 12.41 15.31 20.39
N ALA A 37 12.17 14.66 21.53
CA ALA A 37 11.06 13.71 21.64
C ALA A 37 9.70 14.40 21.57
N ALA A 38 9.56 15.59 22.17
CA ALA A 38 8.37 16.41 22.03
C ALA A 38 8.18 16.90 20.57
N ALA A 39 9.26 17.29 19.90
CA ALA A 39 9.20 17.67 18.49
C ALA A 39 8.78 16.50 17.57
N ILE A 40 9.25 15.28 17.82
CA ILE A 40 8.82 14.07 17.08
C ILE A 40 7.33 13.80 17.29
N ARG A 41 6.83 13.91 18.53
CA ARG A 41 5.39 13.75 18.82
C ARG A 41 4.54 14.79 18.11
N LEU A 42 4.94 16.06 18.19
CA LEU A 42 4.28 17.15 17.48
C LEU A 42 4.30 16.92 15.96
N GLY A 43 5.44 16.48 15.42
CA GLY A 43 5.59 16.17 14.00
C GLY A 43 4.68 15.04 13.54
N LYS A 44 4.61 13.93 14.29
CA LYS A 44 3.69 12.82 13.99
C LYS A 44 2.24 13.28 14.08
N ALA A 45 1.88 14.09 15.07
CA ALA A 45 0.54 14.65 15.17
C ALA A 45 0.18 15.50 13.94
N LEU A 46 1.00 16.50 13.61
CA LEU A 46 0.76 17.38 12.45
C LEU A 46 0.75 16.64 11.11
N PHE A 47 1.60 15.62 10.92
CA PHE A 47 1.64 14.85 9.68
C PHE A 47 0.31 14.14 9.38
N TRP A 48 -0.35 13.62 10.43
CA TRP A 48 -1.60 12.86 10.33
C TRP A 48 -2.86 13.68 10.56
N ASP A 49 -2.74 14.96 10.95
CA ASP A 49 -3.89 15.75 11.34
C ASP A 49 -4.63 16.38 10.15
N THR A 50 -5.84 15.92 9.84
CA THR A 50 -6.69 16.49 8.79
C THR A 50 -7.15 17.91 9.10
N GLN A 51 -7.02 18.35 10.36
CA GLN A 51 -7.18 19.76 10.73
C GLN A 51 -6.05 20.65 10.20
N VAL A 52 -5.02 20.13 9.52
CA VAL A 52 -3.99 20.95 8.87
C VAL A 52 -4.49 21.51 7.53
N GLY A 53 -5.15 20.69 6.71
CA GLY A 53 -5.72 21.12 5.43
C GLY A 53 -6.92 22.06 5.61
N SER A 54 -7.16 22.94 4.65
CA SER A 54 -8.24 23.94 4.74
C SER A 54 -9.62 23.30 4.85
N ASP A 55 -9.82 22.09 4.34
CA ASP A 55 -11.10 21.39 4.25
C ASP A 55 -11.38 20.40 5.40
N GLY A 56 -10.53 20.34 6.43
CA GLY A 56 -10.71 19.43 7.56
C GLY A 56 -10.63 17.93 7.22
N LYS A 57 -10.24 17.57 5.99
CA LYS A 57 -10.13 16.20 5.47
C LYS A 57 -8.72 15.87 4.96
N THR A 58 -7.97 16.88 4.53
CA THR A 58 -6.66 16.71 3.91
C THR A 58 -5.51 16.92 4.91
N SER A 59 -4.49 16.06 4.87
CA SER A 59 -3.27 16.14 5.68
C SER A 59 -2.06 15.68 4.85
N CYS A 60 -0.85 15.68 5.42
CA CYS A 60 0.27 15.03 4.73
C CYS A 60 -0.03 13.54 4.54
N ALA A 61 -0.60 12.89 5.55
CA ALA A 61 -0.93 11.47 5.51
C ALA A 61 -2.00 11.11 4.47
N SER A 62 -2.92 12.01 4.08
CA SER A 62 -3.95 11.67 3.08
C SER A 62 -3.38 11.29 1.72
N CYS A 63 -2.16 11.74 1.39
CA CYS A 63 -1.45 11.39 0.14
C CYS A 63 -0.25 10.47 0.38
N HIS A 64 0.04 10.10 1.64
CA HIS A 64 1.26 9.38 2.04
C HIS A 64 1.01 8.26 3.07
N PHE A 65 -0.19 7.67 3.11
CA PHE A 65 -0.59 6.68 4.13
C PHE A 65 -0.16 5.25 3.81
N HIS A 66 0.20 4.91 2.56
CA HIS A 66 0.59 3.55 2.17
C HIS A 66 2.05 3.50 1.74
N ALA A 67 2.94 2.91 2.54
CA ALA A 67 4.39 2.92 2.29
C ALA A 67 4.96 4.33 2.01
N GLY A 68 4.32 5.36 2.58
CA GLY A 68 4.66 6.75 2.34
C GLY A 68 4.18 7.34 1.01
N THR A 69 3.33 6.64 0.25
CA THR A 69 2.72 7.10 -1.01
C THR A 69 1.19 7.04 -0.95
N ASP A 70 0.56 7.42 -2.05
CA ASP A 70 -0.87 7.24 -2.29
C ASP A 70 -1.10 5.99 -3.14
N ASN A 71 -2.03 5.14 -2.71
CA ASN A 71 -2.43 3.95 -3.46
C ASN A 71 -3.93 3.98 -3.85
N ARG A 72 -4.61 5.12 -3.72
CA ARG A 72 -5.97 5.29 -4.23
C ARG A 72 -5.98 5.11 -5.75
N THR A 73 -7.12 4.72 -6.31
CA THR A 73 -7.24 4.43 -7.76
C THR A 73 -8.37 5.19 -8.45
N ILE A 74 -9.15 5.95 -7.68
CA ILE A 74 -10.28 6.75 -8.18
C ILE A 74 -9.91 8.23 -8.06
N ASN A 75 -10.22 8.99 -9.12
CA ASN A 75 -9.92 10.41 -9.22
C ASN A 75 -8.43 10.69 -9.00
N GLN A 76 -7.58 9.96 -9.74
CA GLN A 76 -6.13 10.03 -9.62
C GLN A 76 -5.46 10.50 -10.91
N ILE A 77 -6.19 11.14 -11.84
CA ILE A 77 -5.63 11.59 -13.11
C ILE A 77 -5.55 13.13 -13.12
N SER A 78 -4.40 13.66 -13.53
CA SER A 78 -4.22 15.07 -13.93
C SER A 78 -3.86 15.14 -15.41
N PRO A 79 -4.35 16.13 -16.17
CA PRO A 79 -3.85 16.37 -17.52
C PRO A 79 -2.46 17.04 -17.45
N GLY A 80 -1.85 17.32 -18.61
CA GLY A 80 -0.52 17.91 -18.76
C GLY A 80 -0.39 19.38 -18.32
N LEU A 81 -0.70 19.69 -17.06
CA LEU A 81 -0.75 21.04 -16.50
C LEU A 81 0.61 21.73 -16.39
N LEU A 82 1.72 20.97 -16.39
CA LEU A 82 3.08 21.50 -16.28
C LEU A 82 3.74 21.80 -17.62
N ARG A 83 3.03 21.54 -18.73
CA ARG A 83 3.55 21.72 -20.09
C ARG A 83 3.88 23.18 -20.38
N VAL A 84 4.99 23.39 -21.09
CA VAL A 84 5.48 24.70 -21.52
C VAL A 84 5.75 24.70 -23.02
N ALA A 85 5.49 25.81 -23.71
CA ALA A 85 5.87 25.96 -25.12
C ALA A 85 7.38 26.13 -25.30
N SER A 86 8.05 26.65 -24.27
CA SER A 86 9.50 26.79 -24.14
C SER A 86 9.83 27.09 -22.67
N PRO A 87 11.07 26.91 -22.20
CA PRO A 87 11.43 27.18 -20.81
C PRO A 87 10.99 28.58 -20.35
N GLY A 88 10.09 28.63 -19.37
CA GLY A 88 9.51 29.88 -18.84
C GLY A 88 8.20 30.35 -19.49
N ASN A 89 7.71 29.68 -20.54
CA ASN A 89 6.48 30.03 -21.25
C ASN A 89 5.43 28.92 -21.09
N ALA A 90 4.54 29.05 -20.11
CA ALA A 90 3.50 28.06 -19.81
C ALA A 90 2.56 27.83 -21.01
N ASP A 91 2.23 26.56 -21.27
CA ASP A 91 1.28 26.11 -22.28
C ASP A 91 0.57 24.84 -21.80
N PRO A 92 -0.20 24.89 -20.70
CA PRO A 92 -0.76 23.70 -20.07
C PRO A 92 -1.73 22.97 -21.02
N ASP A 93 -1.67 21.64 -21.06
CA ASP A 93 -2.74 20.82 -21.65
C ASP A 93 -3.82 20.61 -20.59
N LEU A 94 -5.02 21.12 -20.86
CA LEU A 94 -6.17 21.03 -19.95
C LEU A 94 -7.07 19.82 -20.25
N SER A 95 -6.74 19.03 -21.29
CA SER A 95 -7.61 17.96 -21.79
C SER A 95 -7.10 16.59 -21.37
N PHE A 96 -7.87 15.90 -20.53
CA PHE A 96 -7.63 14.50 -20.15
C PHE A 96 -7.62 13.57 -21.37
N LYS A 97 -6.61 12.71 -21.50
CA LYS A 97 -6.48 11.75 -22.60
C LYS A 97 -6.92 10.33 -22.22
N LEU A 98 -6.81 9.97 -20.95
CA LEU A 98 -7.17 8.65 -20.43
C LEU A 98 -8.61 8.63 -19.90
N GLY A 99 -8.85 9.40 -18.84
CA GLY A 99 -10.12 9.52 -18.14
C GLY A 99 -10.15 10.82 -17.34
N GLY A 100 -11.33 11.42 -17.23
CA GLY A 100 -11.53 12.69 -16.51
C GLY A 100 -11.70 12.51 -14.99
N PRO A 101 -12.20 13.55 -14.30
CA PRO A 101 -12.48 13.49 -12.89
C PRO A 101 -13.34 12.28 -12.49
N ASN A 102 -13.00 11.67 -11.36
CA ASN A 102 -13.64 10.46 -10.81
C ASN A 102 -13.51 9.20 -11.66
N TYR A 103 -12.59 9.17 -12.63
CA TYR A 103 -12.25 7.95 -13.32
C TYR A 103 -11.58 6.94 -12.37
N GLN A 104 -12.01 5.68 -12.48
CA GLN A 104 -11.37 4.53 -11.85
C GLN A 104 -10.29 4.00 -12.80
N LEU A 105 -9.03 4.15 -12.40
CA LEU A 105 -7.90 3.60 -13.12
C LEU A 105 -8.02 2.08 -13.25
N LYS A 106 -7.47 1.54 -14.35
CA LYS A 106 -7.45 0.12 -14.72
C LYS A 106 -6.05 -0.29 -15.10
N GLN A 107 -5.77 -1.59 -15.04
CA GLN A 107 -4.47 -2.12 -15.45
C GLN A 107 -4.12 -1.79 -16.91
N ASP A 108 -5.11 -1.86 -17.82
CA ASP A 108 -4.91 -1.62 -19.25
C ASP A 108 -4.64 -0.17 -19.62
N ASP A 109 -4.86 0.76 -18.69
CA ASP A 109 -4.51 2.17 -18.87
C ASP A 109 -2.99 2.36 -18.96
N PHE A 110 -2.21 1.42 -18.39
CA PHE A 110 -0.76 1.48 -18.33
C PHE A 110 -0.06 0.59 -19.38
N PRO A 111 1.14 0.97 -19.85
CA PRO A 111 1.76 2.28 -19.66
C PRO A 111 1.05 3.36 -20.48
N PHE A 112 1.19 4.63 -20.08
CA PHE A 112 0.58 5.75 -20.80
C PHE A 112 1.23 5.97 -22.17
N HIS A 113 2.53 5.71 -22.28
CA HIS A 113 3.25 5.65 -23.54
C HIS A 113 3.55 4.19 -23.91
N LYS A 114 2.96 3.71 -25.00
CA LYS A 114 3.03 2.31 -25.43
C LYS A 114 3.51 2.20 -26.88
N PHE A 115 4.55 1.40 -27.07
CA PHE A 115 5.10 1.01 -28.36
C PHE A 115 4.42 -0.27 -28.90
N ALA A 116 4.44 -0.46 -30.21
CA ALA A 116 4.00 -1.68 -30.88
C ALA A 116 4.88 -2.88 -30.48
N ASP A 117 6.19 -2.66 -30.37
CA ASP A 117 7.13 -3.58 -29.72
C ASP A 117 7.69 -2.91 -28.46
N ALA A 118 7.31 -3.44 -27.29
CA ALA A 118 7.70 -2.91 -25.98
C ALA A 118 9.23 -2.94 -25.72
N ASN A 119 10.00 -3.72 -26.49
CA ASN A 119 11.45 -3.80 -26.35
C ASN A 119 12.20 -2.89 -27.33
N ASN A 120 11.51 -2.19 -28.23
CA ASN A 120 12.13 -1.39 -29.27
C ASN A 120 11.54 0.03 -29.29
N ARG A 121 12.31 0.99 -28.78
CA ARG A 121 11.95 2.43 -28.77
C ARG A 121 11.78 3.05 -30.17
N ASN A 122 12.26 2.39 -31.22
CA ASN A 122 12.09 2.85 -32.61
C ASN A 122 10.86 2.22 -33.29
N SER A 123 10.11 1.36 -32.60
CA SER A 123 8.86 0.82 -33.14
C SER A 123 7.75 1.87 -33.10
N ALA A 124 6.65 1.62 -33.83
CA ALA A 124 5.54 2.57 -33.89
C ALA A 124 4.90 2.77 -32.50
N VAL A 125 4.56 4.01 -32.14
CA VAL A 125 3.79 4.31 -30.94
C VAL A 125 2.32 3.95 -31.19
N VAL A 126 1.73 3.11 -30.34
CA VAL A 126 0.31 2.70 -30.43
C VAL A 126 -0.59 3.53 -29.52
N ARG A 127 -0.04 4.11 -28.45
CA ARG A 127 -0.76 4.97 -27.50
C ARG A 127 0.21 5.91 -26.81
N THR A 128 -0.19 7.16 -26.62
CA THR A 128 0.56 8.14 -25.81
C THR A 128 -0.40 9.10 -25.14
N HIS A 129 -0.14 9.39 -23.87
CA HIS A 129 -0.87 10.36 -23.05
C HIS A 129 0.17 11.17 -22.26
N ASN A 130 -0.09 12.45 -22.04
CA ASN A 130 0.68 13.32 -21.15
C ASN A 130 -0.04 13.54 -19.79
N ASP A 131 -1.08 12.76 -19.53
CA ASP A 131 -1.72 12.71 -18.23
C ASP A 131 -0.76 12.14 -17.17
N ALA A 132 -0.95 12.49 -15.91
CA ALA A 132 -0.25 11.94 -14.76
C ALA A 132 -1.20 11.16 -13.83
N SER A 133 -0.73 10.06 -13.24
CA SER A 133 -1.43 9.30 -12.20
C SER A 133 -0.91 9.66 -10.81
N THR A 134 -1.72 10.26 -9.95
CA THR A 134 -1.29 10.81 -8.65
C THR A 134 -2.46 11.20 -7.73
N SER A 135 -2.14 11.75 -6.58
CA SER A 135 -3.02 12.06 -5.47
C SER A 135 -3.97 13.23 -5.74
N GLN A 136 -5.23 13.03 -5.38
CA GLN A 136 -6.19 14.11 -5.23
C GLN A 136 -5.94 14.92 -3.94
N GLY A 137 -6.00 16.23 -4.08
CA GLY A 137 -5.90 17.21 -2.99
C GLY A 137 -7.27 17.82 -2.66
N VAL A 138 -7.32 19.15 -2.64
CA VAL A 138 -8.52 19.92 -2.27
C VAL A 138 -9.34 20.39 -3.48
N PHE A 139 -10.57 20.81 -3.23
CA PHE A 139 -11.33 21.60 -4.20
C PHE A 139 -10.68 22.98 -4.36
N LYS A 140 -10.56 23.43 -5.61
CA LYS A 140 -10.21 24.81 -5.94
C LYS A 140 -11.12 25.80 -5.20
N SER A 141 -10.55 26.57 -4.29
CA SER A 141 -11.30 27.44 -3.39
C SER A 141 -10.49 28.66 -3.01
N ASN A 142 -11.15 29.73 -2.58
CA ASN A 142 -10.52 30.96 -2.08
C ASN A 142 -10.75 31.08 -0.57
N PHE A 143 -9.66 31.33 0.16
CA PHE A 143 -9.70 31.54 1.60
C PHE A 143 -10.46 32.81 1.96
N VAL A 144 -11.30 32.75 3.00
CA VAL A 144 -12.03 33.90 3.54
C VAL A 144 -11.51 34.24 4.93
N SER A 145 -11.64 33.29 5.86
CA SER A 145 -11.33 33.52 7.26
C SER A 145 -11.03 32.22 8.00
N VAL A 146 -10.59 32.36 9.26
CA VAL A 146 -10.29 31.21 10.11
C VAL A 146 -10.74 31.48 11.53
N ALA A 147 -11.41 30.50 12.14
CA ALA A 147 -11.79 30.55 13.54
C ALA A 147 -10.80 29.73 14.40
N PRO A 148 -10.37 30.24 15.56
CA PRO A 148 -9.48 29.50 16.47
C PRO A 148 -10.09 28.15 16.87
N GLY A 149 -9.36 27.05 16.62
CA GLY A 149 -9.77 25.70 17.00
C GLY A 149 -10.80 25.05 16.06
N ALA A 150 -11.18 25.69 14.97
CA ALA A 150 -12.11 25.12 13.99
C ALA A 150 -11.49 23.92 13.24
N ARG A 151 -12.34 22.97 12.82
CA ARG A 151 -11.93 21.78 12.05
C ARG A 151 -11.44 22.15 10.64
N GLU A 152 -12.11 23.09 10.01
CA GLU A 152 -11.86 23.57 8.65
C GLU A 152 -11.82 25.11 8.61
N ASP A 153 -11.33 25.66 7.50
CA ASP A 153 -11.34 27.11 7.25
C ASP A 153 -12.68 27.54 6.68
N ASP A 154 -12.94 28.84 6.73
CA ASP A 154 -14.01 29.45 5.94
C ASP A 154 -13.46 29.80 4.55
N PHE A 155 -14.10 29.26 3.52
CA PHE A 155 -13.72 29.43 2.12
C PHE A 155 -14.95 29.38 1.21
N PHE A 156 -14.80 29.86 -0.02
CA PHE A 156 -15.78 29.65 -1.08
C PHE A 156 -15.14 28.98 -2.30
N LEU A 157 -15.94 28.22 -3.04
CA LEU A 157 -15.47 27.55 -4.26
C LEU A 157 -15.08 28.57 -5.33
N ALA A 158 -13.93 28.34 -5.95
CA ALA A 158 -13.45 29.13 -7.07
C ALA A 158 -13.71 28.37 -8.37
N GLY A 159 -14.07 29.07 -9.44
CA GLY A 159 -14.30 28.45 -10.75
C GLY A 159 -13.10 27.62 -11.21
N ASP A 160 -13.38 26.36 -11.55
CA ASP A 160 -12.39 25.40 -12.04
C ASP A 160 -12.86 24.88 -13.40
N ASN A 161 -12.10 25.05 -14.48
CA ASN A 161 -12.52 24.58 -15.80
C ASN A 161 -11.89 23.22 -16.18
N VAL A 162 -11.07 22.65 -15.29
CA VAL A 162 -10.34 21.40 -15.53
C VAL A 162 -10.99 20.28 -14.73
N PHE A 163 -11.12 20.46 -13.42
CA PHE A 163 -11.62 19.43 -12.52
C PHE A 163 -13.12 19.57 -12.29
N GLN A 164 -13.92 19.34 -13.33
CA GLN A 164 -15.38 19.29 -13.26
C GLN A 164 -15.97 17.99 -13.84
N LYS A 165 -17.15 17.61 -13.32
CA LYS A 165 -18.00 16.57 -13.90
C LYS A 165 -19.47 16.91 -13.63
N ASP A 166 -20.33 16.77 -14.64
CA ASP A 166 -21.76 17.10 -14.57
C ASP A 166 -22.03 18.52 -14.02
N ASP A 167 -21.27 19.51 -14.51
CA ASP A 167 -21.29 20.93 -14.07
C ASP A 167 -20.94 21.16 -12.58
N LEU A 168 -20.42 20.14 -11.90
CA LEU A 168 -19.98 20.20 -10.52
C LEU A 168 -18.46 20.14 -10.44
N GLN A 169 -17.90 21.01 -9.60
CA GLN A 169 -16.49 20.97 -9.28
C GLN A 169 -16.13 19.70 -8.52
N THR A 170 -14.97 19.12 -8.84
CA THR A 170 -14.39 17.95 -8.20
C THR A 170 -13.07 18.32 -7.51
N ARG A 171 -12.48 17.38 -6.76
CA ARG A 171 -11.15 17.58 -6.16
C ARG A 171 -10.08 17.64 -7.26
N GLN A 172 -9.15 18.57 -7.12
CA GLN A 172 -8.02 18.70 -8.03
C GLN A 172 -7.04 17.54 -7.80
N VAL A 173 -6.36 17.09 -8.86
CA VAL A 173 -5.35 16.01 -8.83
C VAL A 173 -4.00 16.55 -9.27
N GLU A 174 -2.97 16.36 -8.44
CA GLU A 174 -1.65 16.95 -8.67
C GLU A 174 -1.10 16.63 -10.07
N PRO A 175 -0.18 17.41 -10.65
CA PRO A 175 0.41 17.06 -11.94
C PRO A 175 1.63 16.12 -11.85
N ARG A 176 2.03 15.72 -10.63
CA ARG A 176 3.14 14.77 -10.40
C ARG A 176 2.75 13.73 -9.36
N ASN A 177 3.17 12.49 -9.58
CA ASN A 177 3.01 11.35 -8.67
C ASN A 177 3.61 11.66 -7.28
N SER A 178 2.88 11.36 -6.21
CA SER A 178 3.34 11.55 -4.83
C SER A 178 4.46 10.55 -4.46
N PRO A 179 5.71 11.01 -4.27
CA PRO A 179 6.82 10.11 -3.95
C PRO A 179 6.73 9.60 -2.50
N THR A 180 7.45 8.52 -2.20
CA THR A 180 7.50 8.02 -0.82
C THR A 180 8.17 9.02 0.13
N VAL A 181 7.56 9.20 1.31
CA VAL A 181 8.17 9.95 2.42
C VAL A 181 9.20 9.12 3.21
N ILE A 182 9.22 7.81 3.05
CA ILE A 182 10.15 6.92 3.76
C ILE A 182 11.57 7.09 3.21
N ASN A 183 12.58 7.14 4.09
CA ASN A 183 13.98 7.45 3.78
C ASN A 183 14.23 8.82 3.12
N SER A 184 13.21 9.67 2.96
CA SER A 184 13.35 10.96 2.28
C SER A 184 14.26 11.96 3.01
N ILE A 185 14.55 11.71 4.30
CA ILE A 185 15.52 12.45 5.12
C ILE A 185 16.94 12.38 4.57
N PHE A 186 17.26 11.35 3.80
CA PHE A 186 18.58 11.20 3.20
C PHE A 186 18.78 12.03 1.93
N ASN A 187 17.73 12.65 1.38
CA ASN A 187 17.82 13.46 0.16
C ASN A 187 18.42 14.84 0.45
N PHE A 188 19.37 15.29 -0.39
CA PHE A 188 19.94 16.63 -0.28
C PHE A 188 18.93 17.73 -0.61
N ARG A 189 18.13 17.52 -1.67
CA ARG A 189 16.96 18.33 -2.03
C ARG A 189 15.75 17.42 -2.19
N ASN A 190 14.58 17.89 -1.82
CA ASN A 190 13.33 17.13 -1.89
C ASN A 190 12.36 17.72 -2.95
N PHE A 191 11.23 17.04 -3.18
CA PHE A 191 10.42 17.08 -4.41
C PHE A 191 11.11 16.48 -5.64
N TRP A 192 10.31 16.13 -6.64
CA TRP A 192 10.77 15.63 -7.94
C TRP A 192 11.66 16.65 -8.68
N ASP A 193 11.36 17.94 -8.58
CA ASP A 193 12.12 19.04 -9.19
C ASP A 193 13.22 19.63 -8.30
N GLY A 194 13.37 19.13 -7.07
CA GLY A 194 14.40 19.60 -6.14
C GLY A 194 14.14 20.97 -5.52
N ARG A 195 12.93 21.52 -5.63
CA ARG A 195 12.63 22.88 -5.12
C ARG A 195 12.74 23.01 -3.60
N ALA A 196 12.66 21.89 -2.85
CA ALA A 196 12.86 21.88 -1.40
C ALA A 196 14.34 21.80 -1.05
N THR A 197 14.90 22.91 -0.57
CA THR A 197 16.36 23.07 -0.49
C THR A 197 16.98 22.62 0.84
N PHE A 198 18.25 22.25 0.78
CA PHE A 198 19.08 21.81 1.92
C PHE A 198 19.12 22.79 3.10
N LEU A 199 19.07 24.10 2.82
CA LEU A 199 19.10 25.15 3.82
C LEU A 199 17.71 25.73 4.06
N PHE A 200 17.03 25.24 5.07
CA PHE A 200 15.72 25.75 5.45
C PHE A 200 15.83 27.15 6.07
N ASN A 201 14.91 28.04 5.67
CA ASN A 201 14.84 29.43 6.10
C ASN A 201 13.74 29.69 7.14
N GLY A 202 13.02 28.65 7.57
CA GLY A 202 11.92 28.74 8.53
C GLY A 202 10.53 28.97 7.91
N ALA A 203 10.40 29.23 6.61
CA ALA A 203 9.13 29.72 6.04
C ALA A 203 8.73 29.19 4.66
N SER A 204 9.67 28.76 3.81
CA SER A 204 9.34 28.39 2.43
C SER A 204 10.16 27.22 1.89
N PRO A 205 9.64 26.49 0.87
CA PRO A 205 10.35 25.32 0.33
C PRO A 205 11.67 25.71 -0.35
N PHE A 206 11.77 26.93 -0.87
CA PHE A 206 12.98 27.42 -1.52
C PHE A 206 14.12 27.70 -0.54
N GLY A 207 13.85 27.71 0.77
CA GLY A 207 14.86 27.90 1.80
C GLY A 207 15.68 29.17 1.56
N ALA A 208 17.00 29.08 1.65
CA ALA A 208 17.89 30.23 1.47
C ALA A 208 17.78 30.95 0.10
N LEU A 209 17.16 30.34 -0.93
CA LEU A 209 16.90 31.00 -2.22
C LEU A 209 15.79 32.06 -2.13
N ASP A 210 14.89 31.94 -1.15
CA ASP A 210 13.92 32.97 -0.76
C ASP A 210 14.53 33.87 0.32
N THR A 211 14.98 35.05 -0.11
CA THR A 211 15.63 36.04 0.78
C THR A 211 14.63 36.86 1.60
N ASN A 212 13.34 36.78 1.28
CA ASN A 212 12.28 37.54 1.93
C ASN A 212 11.73 36.82 3.16
N ALA A 213 11.93 35.50 3.26
CA ALA A 213 11.57 34.72 4.44
C ALA A 213 12.17 35.30 5.72
N LYS A 214 11.33 35.41 6.75
CA LYS A 214 11.67 35.86 8.10
C LYS A 214 10.94 34.98 9.11
N VAL A 215 11.58 34.79 10.26
CA VAL A 215 10.95 34.28 11.48
C VAL A 215 11.18 35.30 12.59
N TYR A 216 10.42 35.21 13.67
CA TYR A 216 10.40 36.22 14.72
C TYR A 216 11.03 35.68 16.00
N LYS A 217 12.05 36.34 16.51
CA LYS A 217 12.77 35.97 17.73
C LYS A 217 12.46 36.97 18.84
N SER A 218 12.15 36.47 20.03
CA SER A 218 11.97 37.29 21.22
C SER A 218 13.31 37.82 21.71
N GLY A 219 13.32 39.05 22.22
CA GLY A 219 14.49 39.66 22.83
C GLY A 219 14.86 39.06 24.19
N ALA A 220 15.80 39.69 24.89
CA ALA A 220 16.19 39.28 26.24
C ALA A 220 15.03 39.40 27.25
N THR A 221 14.15 40.37 27.03
CA THR A 221 12.82 40.46 27.66
C THR A 221 11.77 39.95 26.67
N ASN A 222 10.70 39.32 27.18
CA ASN A 222 9.60 38.84 26.34
C ASN A 222 8.78 39.97 25.68
N GLU A 223 9.02 41.21 26.08
CA GLU A 223 8.32 42.43 25.61
C GLU A 223 8.80 42.91 24.23
N THR A 224 9.92 42.40 23.72
CA THR A 224 10.47 42.80 22.42
C THR A 224 10.57 41.62 21.47
N ILE A 225 10.40 41.90 20.18
CA ILE A 225 10.46 40.91 19.10
C ILE A 225 11.21 41.48 17.89
N SER A 226 11.97 40.63 17.22
CA SER A 226 12.73 41.01 16.02
C SER A 226 12.54 39.99 14.91
N ALA A 227 12.30 40.48 13.69
CA ALA A 227 12.33 39.66 12.50
C ALA A 227 13.79 39.29 12.18
N VAL A 228 14.08 38.00 12.05
CA VAL A 228 15.41 37.47 11.78
C VAL A 228 15.38 36.50 10.60
N THR A 229 16.51 36.41 9.89
CA THR A 229 16.73 35.35 8.92
C THR A 229 17.38 34.17 9.63
N VAL A 230 16.82 32.96 9.46
CA VAL A 230 17.41 31.73 9.98
C VAL A 230 17.91 30.86 8.83
N ARG A 231 18.89 30.00 9.13
CA ARG A 231 19.50 29.09 8.18
C ARG A 231 19.78 27.79 8.90
N ILE A 232 19.07 26.74 8.50
CA ILE A 232 19.10 25.43 9.15
C ILE A 232 19.54 24.44 8.07
N ASP A 233 20.72 23.84 8.23
CA ASP A 233 21.30 22.89 7.28
C ASP A 233 20.73 21.49 7.44
N ASN A 234 21.00 20.57 6.49
CA ASN A 234 20.40 19.23 6.47
C ASN A 234 18.87 19.28 6.65
N ALA A 235 18.20 20.31 6.12
CA ALA A 235 16.82 20.63 6.45
C ALA A 235 15.88 20.62 5.24
N SER A 236 16.20 19.82 4.21
CA SER A 236 15.40 19.73 2.98
C SER A 236 13.98 19.20 3.23
N LEU A 237 13.76 18.40 4.27
CA LEU A 237 12.41 17.96 4.65
C LEU A 237 11.60 19.04 5.34
N ALA A 238 12.24 19.87 6.18
CA ALA A 238 11.59 21.04 6.73
C ALA A 238 11.18 22.02 5.63
N SER A 239 12.05 22.24 4.65
CA SER A 239 11.74 22.97 3.42
C SER A 239 10.55 22.34 2.69
N LEU A 240 10.58 21.03 2.38
CA LEU A 240 9.50 20.33 1.66
C LEU A 240 8.16 20.52 2.35
N SER A 241 8.13 20.33 3.67
CA SER A 241 6.90 20.37 4.47
C SER A 241 6.16 21.70 4.35
N THR A 242 6.87 22.79 4.03
CA THR A 242 6.24 24.10 3.90
C THR A 242 5.55 24.37 2.56
N GLY A 243 5.75 23.51 1.55
CA GLY A 243 5.07 23.64 0.25
C GLY A 243 3.59 23.22 0.32
N PRO A 244 3.29 21.94 0.62
CA PRO A 244 1.95 21.38 0.47
C PRO A 244 0.90 22.07 1.34
N ALA A 245 1.27 22.47 2.57
CA ALA A 245 0.35 23.07 3.54
C ALA A 245 -0.28 24.40 3.07
N LEU A 246 0.35 25.10 2.12
CA LEU A 246 -0.17 26.33 1.50
C LEU A 246 -0.51 26.17 0.00
N SER A 247 -0.31 24.98 -0.57
CA SER A 247 -0.66 24.72 -1.96
C SER A 247 -2.18 24.71 -2.10
N ASP A 248 -2.70 25.54 -3.02
CA ASP A 248 -4.14 25.61 -3.35
C ASP A 248 -4.63 24.42 -4.17
N PHE A 249 -3.71 23.50 -4.43
CA PHE A 249 -3.90 22.27 -5.15
C PHE A 249 -3.89 21.07 -4.18
N GLU A 250 -2.92 21.06 -3.25
CA GLU A 250 -2.72 19.95 -2.31
C GLU A 250 -3.61 20.05 -1.07
N MET A 251 -3.46 21.10 -0.24
CA MET A 251 -4.02 21.11 1.12
C MET A 251 -4.72 22.41 1.54
N SER A 252 -4.74 23.46 0.71
CA SER A 252 -5.14 24.80 1.14
C SER A 252 -6.19 25.44 0.23
N ALA A 253 -6.97 26.37 0.76
CA ALA A 253 -7.65 27.34 -0.07
C ALA A 253 -6.65 28.42 -0.53
N ALA A 254 -6.84 28.96 -1.73
CA ALA A 254 -5.98 30.00 -2.29
C ALA A 254 -6.00 31.27 -1.41
N GLY A 255 -4.82 31.84 -1.16
CA GLY A 255 -4.65 33.05 -0.34
C GLY A 255 -4.48 32.82 1.16
N ARG A 256 -4.60 31.58 1.64
CA ARG A 256 -4.31 31.22 3.04
C ARG A 256 -2.82 31.44 3.35
N THR A 257 -2.51 31.87 4.59
CA THR A 257 -1.13 32.10 5.04
C THR A 257 -0.75 31.26 6.26
N TRP A 258 0.55 31.12 6.53
CA TRP A 258 1.05 30.41 7.72
C TRP A 258 0.46 30.89 9.05
N PRO A 259 0.38 32.21 9.32
CA PRO A 259 -0.31 32.70 10.50
C PRO A 259 -1.77 32.24 10.60
N ASN A 260 -2.51 32.09 9.49
CA ASN A 260 -3.88 31.58 9.53
C ASN A 260 -3.93 30.12 10.00
N ILE A 261 -3.00 29.27 9.54
CA ILE A 261 -2.88 27.89 10.04
C ILE A 261 -2.61 27.90 11.55
N GLY A 262 -1.68 28.76 12.01
CA GLY A 262 -1.37 28.91 13.42
C GLY A 262 -2.55 29.39 14.26
N VAL A 263 -3.34 30.36 13.77
CA VAL A 263 -4.56 30.84 14.44
C VAL A 263 -5.55 29.70 14.67
N ARG A 264 -5.72 28.82 13.67
CA ARG A 264 -6.61 27.66 13.78
C ARG A 264 -6.08 26.59 14.72
N LEU A 265 -4.85 26.13 14.46
CA LEU A 265 -4.34 24.90 15.04
C LEU A 265 -3.84 25.06 16.46
N LEU A 266 -3.16 26.15 16.81
CA LEU A 266 -2.56 26.29 18.15
C LEU A 266 -3.55 26.02 19.30
N PRO A 267 -4.78 26.57 19.30
CA PRO A 267 -5.76 26.26 20.36
C PRO A 267 -6.47 24.90 20.17
N ALA A 268 -6.36 24.26 19.01
CA ALA A 268 -7.00 22.97 18.74
C ALA A 268 -6.32 21.84 19.53
N ARG A 269 -7.12 20.87 19.97
CA ARG A 269 -6.61 19.60 20.51
C ARG A 269 -6.01 18.78 19.36
N ALA A 270 -4.79 18.31 19.55
CA ALA A 270 -4.08 17.62 18.49
C ALA A 270 -4.77 16.28 18.14
N LEU A 271 -4.98 16.02 16.84
CA LEU A 271 -5.63 14.81 16.33
C LEU A 271 -7.05 14.56 16.87
N ALA A 272 -7.79 15.62 17.22
CA ALA A 272 -9.09 15.53 17.90
C ALA A 272 -10.14 14.65 17.18
N PHE A 273 -9.97 14.40 15.88
CA PHE A 273 -10.89 13.65 15.04
C PHE A 273 -10.34 12.28 14.58
N GLN A 274 -9.18 11.88 15.09
CA GLN A 274 -8.50 10.65 14.68
C GLN A 274 -8.27 9.73 15.88
N ALA A 275 -8.63 8.46 15.72
CA ALA A 275 -8.24 7.45 16.68
C ALA A 275 -6.73 7.21 16.63
N ILE A 276 -6.14 6.93 17.79
CA ILE A 276 -4.73 6.56 17.94
C ILE A 276 -4.70 5.19 18.64
N SER A 277 -3.87 4.29 18.13
CA SER A 277 -3.69 2.97 18.76
C SER A 277 -3.15 3.12 20.19
N PRO A 278 -3.66 2.35 21.18
CA PRO A 278 -3.07 2.31 22.52
C PRO A 278 -1.60 1.85 22.54
N THR A 279 -1.11 1.27 21.43
CA THR A 279 0.25 0.77 21.27
C THR A 279 1.05 1.53 20.20
N ASP A 280 0.58 2.72 19.80
CA ASP A 280 1.34 3.62 18.90
C ASP A 280 2.78 3.80 19.42
N SER A 281 3.76 3.85 18.53
CA SER A 281 5.18 3.87 18.90
C SER A 281 5.66 5.23 19.45
N VAL A 282 4.91 6.30 19.22
CA VAL A 282 5.31 7.69 19.55
C VAL A 282 4.28 8.38 20.43
N LEU A 283 2.99 8.14 20.18
CA LEU A 283 1.87 8.89 20.77
C LEU A 283 1.16 8.16 21.91
N ASP A 284 1.47 6.89 22.18
CA ASP A 284 0.79 6.07 23.21
C ASP A 284 0.67 6.76 24.58
N SER A 285 1.77 7.34 25.06
CA SER A 285 1.92 7.95 26.38
C SER A 285 1.19 9.29 26.54
N VAL A 286 0.80 9.93 25.43
CA VAL A 286 0.15 11.26 25.40
C VAL A 286 -1.24 11.22 24.75
N ARG A 287 -1.70 10.02 24.37
CA ARG A 287 -3.02 9.78 23.82
C ARG A 287 -4.10 10.14 24.84
N HIS A 288 -5.20 10.71 24.37
CA HIS A 288 -6.38 10.88 25.21
C HIS A 288 -6.91 9.49 25.65
N PRO A 289 -7.23 9.28 26.95
CA PRO A 289 -7.52 7.95 27.48
C PRO A 289 -8.81 7.32 26.92
N THR A 290 -9.84 8.14 26.69
CA THR A 290 -11.21 7.71 26.37
C THR A 290 -11.80 8.30 25.09
N ASP A 291 -11.06 9.16 24.41
CA ASP A 291 -11.53 9.89 23.22
C ASP A 291 -10.43 9.89 22.16
N ASN A 292 -10.72 10.39 20.96
CA ASN A 292 -9.76 10.55 19.88
C ASN A 292 -8.64 11.54 20.24
N GLY A 293 -7.54 11.48 19.51
CA GLY A 293 -6.44 12.44 19.59
C GLY A 293 -5.61 12.39 20.87
N LEU A 294 -4.89 13.48 21.11
CA LEU A 294 -4.00 13.67 22.25
C LEU A 294 -4.72 14.38 23.41
N ASN A 295 -4.11 14.34 24.60
CA ASN A 295 -4.60 15.08 25.77
C ASN A 295 -4.24 16.59 25.75
N ASP A 296 -3.38 17.01 24.81
CA ASP A 296 -2.83 18.36 24.72
C ASP A 296 -3.26 19.10 23.44
N THR A 297 -3.13 20.42 23.49
CA THR A 297 -3.29 21.31 22.33
C THR A 297 -1.98 21.50 21.58
N TYR A 298 -2.06 21.92 20.32
CA TYR A 298 -0.85 22.27 19.56
C TYR A 298 -0.04 23.41 20.20
N ASN A 299 -0.70 24.33 20.91
CA ASN A 299 -0.02 25.38 21.67
C ASN A 299 0.97 24.78 22.68
N ASN A 300 0.49 23.85 23.52
CA ASN A 300 1.33 23.22 24.54
C ASN A 300 2.42 22.35 23.93
N LEU A 301 2.09 21.64 22.84
CA LEU A 301 3.07 20.80 22.13
C LEU A 301 4.21 21.63 21.51
N VAL A 302 3.90 22.82 20.97
CA VAL A 302 4.92 23.75 20.47
C VAL A 302 5.81 24.25 21.60
N GLU A 303 5.23 24.67 22.73
CA GLU A 303 5.98 25.14 23.90
C GLU A 303 6.89 24.04 24.49
N ALA A 304 6.42 22.80 24.49
CA ALA A 304 7.20 21.65 24.96
C ALA A 304 8.37 21.30 24.02
N ALA A 305 8.24 21.57 22.72
CA ALA A 305 9.23 21.20 21.70
C ALA A 305 10.29 22.28 21.46
N PHE A 306 9.91 23.56 21.46
CA PHE A 306 10.76 24.66 21.00
C PHE A 306 11.33 25.52 22.13
N ARG A 307 12.49 26.14 21.89
CA ARG A 307 13.05 27.08 22.86
C ARG A 307 12.19 28.34 23.02
N PRO A 308 12.09 28.92 24.24
CA PRO A 308 11.22 30.06 24.53
C PRO A 308 11.43 31.29 23.65
N GLU A 309 12.66 31.58 23.21
CA GLU A 309 12.94 32.71 22.33
C GLU A 309 12.15 32.68 21.00
N TRP A 310 11.63 31.52 20.61
CA TRP A 310 10.86 31.37 19.38
C TRP A 310 9.35 31.53 19.58
N TRP A 311 8.82 31.44 20.80
CA TRP A 311 7.37 31.41 21.05
C TRP A 311 6.87 32.29 22.21
N ASN A 312 7.74 32.77 23.11
CA ASN A 312 7.35 33.33 24.40
C ASN A 312 7.31 34.87 24.45
N SER A 313 7.18 35.57 23.31
CA SER A 313 7.02 37.03 23.30
C SER A 313 5.57 37.46 23.56
N THR A 314 5.40 38.54 24.33
CA THR A 314 4.12 39.24 24.52
C THR A 314 3.84 40.29 23.44
N ALA A 315 4.85 40.65 22.64
CA ALA A 315 4.71 41.59 21.53
C ALA A 315 3.97 40.94 20.35
N SER A 316 3.12 41.73 19.70
CA SER A 316 2.47 41.33 18.45
C SER A 316 3.40 41.51 17.25
N VAL A 317 3.15 40.70 16.23
CA VAL A 317 3.79 40.75 14.92
C VAL A 317 2.76 41.19 13.88
N THR A 318 3.09 42.22 13.10
CA THR A 318 2.25 42.65 11.98
C THR A 318 2.72 42.00 10.68
N ILE A 319 1.84 41.23 10.03
CA ILE A 319 2.07 40.60 8.73
C ILE A 319 0.90 40.98 7.81
N ASN A 320 1.19 41.60 6.67
CA ASN A 320 0.19 42.07 5.71
C ASN A 320 -0.92 42.93 6.35
N GLY A 321 -0.57 43.77 7.33
CA GLY A 321 -1.51 44.64 8.04
C GLY A 321 -2.32 43.97 9.16
N ALA A 322 -2.27 42.65 9.30
CA ALA A 322 -2.91 41.91 10.39
C ALA A 322 -1.94 41.65 11.55
N SER A 323 -2.46 41.66 12.78
CA SER A 323 -1.68 41.45 14.02
C SER A 323 -1.78 40.00 14.50
N TYR A 324 -0.63 39.39 14.77
CA TYR A 324 -0.50 38.00 15.19
C TYR A 324 0.37 37.89 16.45
N THR A 325 0.20 36.81 17.21
CA THR A 325 1.19 36.41 18.22
C THR A 325 2.46 35.89 17.56
N GLN A 326 3.58 35.87 18.28
CA GLN A 326 4.83 35.26 17.80
C GLN A 326 4.62 33.79 17.37
N LYS A 327 3.86 33.01 18.14
CA LYS A 327 3.58 31.60 17.83
C LYS A 327 2.85 31.42 16.50
N GLN A 328 1.85 32.25 16.24
CA GLN A 328 1.13 32.23 14.96
C GLN A 328 2.06 32.64 13.81
N ALA A 329 2.83 33.70 13.99
CA ALA A 329 3.77 34.19 12.99
C ALA A 329 4.87 33.17 12.62
N ASN A 330 5.32 32.38 13.59
CA ASN A 330 6.38 31.37 13.40
C ASN A 330 5.85 29.96 13.04
N PHE A 331 4.55 29.79 12.78
CA PHE A 331 3.98 28.45 12.66
C PHE A 331 4.62 27.60 11.55
N SER A 332 5.06 28.24 10.45
CA SER A 332 5.82 27.57 9.38
C SER A 332 7.09 26.87 9.86
N MET A 333 7.81 27.51 10.79
CA MET A 333 9.07 26.99 11.32
C MET A 333 8.80 25.79 12.23
N TYR A 334 7.75 25.87 13.05
CA TYR A 334 7.34 24.73 13.89
C TYR A 334 6.92 23.55 13.04
N PHE A 335 6.07 23.80 12.04
CA PHE A 335 5.58 22.79 11.13
C PHE A 335 6.72 22.09 10.40
N GLY A 336 7.59 22.86 9.71
CA GLY A 336 8.72 22.30 8.96
C GLY A 336 9.69 21.48 9.83
N LEU A 337 10.15 22.04 10.96
CA LEU A 337 11.14 21.35 11.79
C LEU A 337 10.58 20.11 12.47
N THR A 338 9.33 20.13 12.94
CA THR A 338 8.73 18.97 13.62
C THR A 338 8.41 17.85 12.65
N LEU A 339 7.89 18.15 11.46
CA LEU A 339 7.70 17.15 10.41
C LEU A 339 9.02 16.52 10.00
N GLN A 340 10.09 17.31 9.85
CA GLN A 340 11.42 16.74 9.62
C GLN A 340 11.87 15.82 10.76
N MET A 341 11.70 16.21 12.03
CA MET A 341 12.07 15.36 13.15
C MET A 341 11.30 14.04 13.14
N TYR A 342 10.00 14.07 12.82
CA TYR A 342 9.20 12.85 12.68
C TYR A 342 9.64 12.01 11.48
N MET A 343 9.76 12.61 10.29
CA MET A 343 10.13 11.90 9.06
C MET A 343 11.57 11.36 9.10
N ALA A 344 12.46 11.95 9.91
CA ALA A 344 13.79 11.42 10.21
C ALA A 344 13.75 10.06 10.95
N THR A 345 12.61 9.69 11.54
CA THR A 345 12.40 8.37 12.15
C THR A 345 11.93 7.32 11.15
N LEU A 346 11.43 7.72 9.98
CA LEU A 346 10.86 6.82 8.96
C LEU A 346 11.96 6.21 8.08
N VAL A 347 12.85 5.44 8.71
CA VAL A 347 14.00 4.78 8.08
C VAL A 347 13.72 3.28 7.90
N SER A 348 13.83 2.78 6.66
CA SER A 348 13.62 1.37 6.29
C SER A 348 14.94 0.69 5.98
N ASP A 349 15.60 0.24 7.03
CA ASP A 349 16.94 -0.36 7.05
C ASP A 349 16.97 -1.86 7.42
N ASP A 350 15.84 -2.57 7.30
CA ASP A 350 15.71 -3.99 7.68
C ASP A 350 15.19 -4.90 6.55
N SER A 351 15.38 -4.48 5.29
CA SER A 351 15.07 -5.32 4.12
C SER A 351 15.93 -6.59 4.07
N PRO A 352 15.54 -7.62 3.29
CA PRO A 352 16.40 -8.77 3.03
C PRO A 352 17.81 -8.39 2.55
N PHE A 353 17.91 -7.33 1.73
CA PHE A 353 19.19 -6.80 1.29
C PHE A 353 20.01 -6.19 2.45
N ASP A 354 19.41 -5.42 3.35
CA ASP A 354 20.12 -4.86 4.51
C ASP A 354 20.63 -5.95 5.45
N LYS A 355 19.84 -7.01 5.65
CA LYS A 355 20.24 -8.20 6.42
C LYS A 355 21.43 -8.90 5.77
N LEU A 356 21.41 -9.05 4.44
CA LEU A 356 22.53 -9.61 3.67
C LEU A 356 23.80 -8.78 3.85
N MET A 357 23.71 -7.45 3.69
CA MET A 357 24.87 -6.54 3.83
C MET A 357 25.41 -6.49 5.26
N ALA A 358 24.55 -6.66 6.27
CA ALA A 358 24.93 -6.75 7.67
C ALA A 358 25.48 -8.15 8.08
N GLY A 359 25.61 -9.10 7.14
CA GLY A 359 26.04 -10.47 7.42
C GLY A 359 25.05 -11.27 8.29
N GLN A 360 23.79 -10.84 8.36
CA GLN A 360 22.75 -11.53 9.12
C GLN A 360 22.19 -12.72 8.32
N PRO A 361 21.77 -13.81 8.99
CA PRO A 361 21.10 -14.91 8.32
C PRO A 361 19.82 -14.43 7.61
N VAL A 362 19.77 -14.58 6.29
CA VAL A 362 18.62 -14.20 5.48
C VAL A 362 18.48 -15.16 4.30
N ASN A 363 17.24 -15.55 3.98
CA ASN A 363 16.97 -16.23 2.73
C ASN A 363 16.95 -15.20 1.59
N PHE A 364 18.09 -14.99 0.96
CA PHE A 364 18.21 -14.15 -0.22
C PHE A 364 18.16 -15.05 -1.47
N PRO A 365 17.14 -14.97 -2.34
CA PRO A 365 17.00 -15.87 -3.49
C PRO A 365 18.13 -15.75 -4.52
N GLN A 366 18.40 -16.82 -5.27
CA GLN A 366 19.43 -16.80 -6.32
C GLN A 366 19.10 -15.80 -7.44
N ASP A 367 17.83 -15.66 -7.80
CA ASP A 367 17.41 -14.66 -8.79
C ASP A 367 17.68 -13.24 -8.33
N ALA A 368 17.49 -12.94 -7.04
CA ALA A 368 17.83 -11.63 -6.48
C ALA A 368 19.34 -11.38 -6.48
N ARG A 369 20.19 -12.42 -6.29
CA ARG A 369 21.66 -12.29 -6.43
C ARG A 369 22.06 -12.00 -7.87
N ALA A 370 21.48 -12.73 -8.82
CA ALA A 370 21.72 -12.51 -10.25
C ALA A 370 21.25 -11.10 -10.65
N GLY A 371 20.10 -10.66 -10.15
CA GLY A 371 19.57 -9.31 -10.33
C GLY A 371 20.50 -8.23 -9.79
N MET A 372 21.06 -8.41 -8.59
CA MET A 372 22.03 -7.49 -8.03
C MET A 372 23.28 -7.36 -8.92
N ALA A 373 23.78 -8.47 -9.46
CA ALA A 373 24.92 -8.45 -10.38
C ALA A 373 24.59 -7.71 -11.70
N LEU A 374 23.37 -7.89 -12.22
CA LEU A 374 22.89 -7.14 -13.39
C LEU A 374 22.76 -5.65 -13.06
N PHE A 375 22.25 -5.31 -11.88
CA PHE A 375 22.06 -3.93 -11.43
C PHE A 375 23.38 -3.14 -11.38
N LEU A 376 24.45 -3.80 -10.93
CA LEU A 376 25.82 -3.26 -10.87
C LEU A 376 26.55 -3.27 -12.22
N GLY A 377 26.18 -4.18 -13.12
CA GLY A 377 26.86 -4.42 -14.39
C GLY A 377 26.00 -4.02 -15.59
N LYS A 378 25.51 -5.03 -16.31
CA LYS A 378 24.81 -4.87 -17.60
C LYS A 378 23.63 -3.90 -17.57
N GLY A 379 22.92 -3.81 -16.45
CA GLY A 379 21.77 -2.93 -16.28
C GLY A 379 22.12 -1.47 -16.02
N LYS A 380 23.39 -1.15 -15.69
CA LYS A 380 23.90 0.20 -15.36
C LYS A 380 23.12 0.96 -14.27
N CYS A 381 22.23 0.30 -13.53
CA CYS A 381 21.29 0.96 -12.63
C CYS A 381 22.01 1.69 -11.49
N ALA A 382 23.13 1.14 -11.03
CA ALA A 382 23.93 1.70 -9.95
C ALA A 382 24.63 3.03 -10.32
N SER A 383 24.69 3.42 -11.60
CA SER A 383 25.20 4.74 -11.99
C SER A 383 24.40 5.88 -11.35
N CYS A 384 23.08 5.70 -11.20
CA CYS A 384 22.18 6.69 -10.58
C CYS A 384 21.65 6.20 -9.22
N HIS A 385 21.49 4.89 -9.02
CA HIS A 385 20.93 4.28 -7.81
C HIS A 385 22.00 3.57 -6.97
N SER A 386 23.04 4.29 -6.55
CA SER A 386 24.16 3.76 -5.75
C SER A 386 24.07 4.07 -4.26
N GLY A 387 25.03 3.53 -3.50
CA GLY A 387 25.19 3.79 -2.08
C GLY A 387 24.19 3.04 -1.22
N ALA A 388 24.09 3.44 0.05
CA ALA A 388 23.17 2.80 0.98
C ALA A 388 21.72 3.24 0.76
N GLU A 389 21.56 4.46 0.29
CA GLU A 389 20.29 5.14 0.06
C GLU A 389 19.66 4.74 -1.28
N PHE A 390 20.41 4.07 -2.17
CA PHE A 390 20.01 3.75 -3.54
C PHE A 390 19.58 4.97 -4.36
N THR A 391 20.30 6.08 -4.21
CA THR A 391 20.08 7.32 -4.96
C THR A 391 21.34 8.21 -4.94
N SER A 392 21.69 8.76 -6.11
CA SER A 392 22.72 9.78 -6.24
C SER A 392 22.29 11.16 -5.73
N ALA A 393 20.98 11.38 -5.46
CA ALA A 393 20.46 12.61 -4.85
C ALA A 393 20.65 12.66 -3.31
N SER A 394 21.33 11.66 -2.74
CA SER A 394 21.57 11.59 -1.30
C SER A 394 22.51 12.70 -0.80
N THR A 395 22.29 13.16 0.42
CA THR A 395 23.15 14.13 1.10
C THR A 395 24.62 13.67 1.12
N ARG A 396 24.89 12.38 1.38
CA ARG A 396 26.28 11.84 1.38
C ARG A 396 26.98 12.01 0.04
N LYS A 397 26.28 11.83 -1.08
CA LYS A 397 26.83 11.96 -2.43
C LYS A 397 26.97 13.43 -2.82
N VAL A 398 25.89 14.21 -2.69
CA VAL A 398 25.83 15.61 -3.14
C VAL A 398 26.75 16.52 -2.32
N LEU A 399 27.00 16.26 -1.03
CA LEU A 399 27.98 17.03 -0.24
C LEU A 399 29.42 16.92 -0.79
N ARG A 400 29.75 15.82 -1.49
CA ARG A 400 31.08 15.60 -2.08
C ARG A 400 31.15 16.15 -3.50
N GLN A 401 30.08 16.01 -4.25
CA GLN A 401 30.01 16.33 -5.68
C GLN A 401 28.62 16.86 -6.03
N PRO A 402 28.31 18.14 -5.78
CA PRO A 402 27.01 18.70 -6.13
C PRO A 402 26.81 18.93 -7.63
N LEU A 403 27.88 19.20 -8.37
CA LEU A 403 27.88 19.43 -9.82
C LEU A 403 28.83 18.48 -10.52
N ALA A 404 28.47 18.08 -11.74
CA ALA A 404 29.31 17.25 -12.60
C ALA A 404 29.11 17.62 -14.08
N ARG A 405 30.02 17.14 -14.93
CA ARG A 405 29.92 17.21 -16.39
C ARG A 405 29.65 15.82 -16.94
N MET A 406 28.68 15.68 -17.84
CA MET A 406 28.40 14.43 -18.53
C MET A 406 28.16 14.66 -20.02
N ILE A 407 28.29 13.58 -20.80
CA ILE A 407 27.89 13.57 -22.20
C ILE A 407 26.36 13.39 -22.22
N MET A 408 25.67 14.23 -22.99
CA MET A 408 24.22 14.15 -23.17
C MET A 408 23.86 13.30 -24.38
N GLY A 409 22.58 13.02 -24.60
CA GLY A 409 22.10 12.24 -25.75
C GLY A 409 22.54 12.76 -27.12
N ASP A 410 22.79 14.07 -27.26
CA ASP A 410 23.33 14.68 -28.49
C ASP A 410 24.86 14.55 -28.67
N GLY A 411 25.53 13.86 -27.75
CA GLY A 411 26.98 13.62 -27.77
C GLY A 411 27.84 14.79 -27.28
N SER A 412 27.26 15.94 -26.92
CA SER A 412 28.02 17.06 -26.38
C SER A 412 28.01 17.07 -24.85
N THR A 413 29.05 17.68 -24.27
CA THR A 413 29.20 17.76 -22.81
C THR A 413 28.38 18.91 -22.23
N ALA A 414 27.68 18.67 -21.13
CA ALA A 414 26.97 19.68 -20.36
C ALA A 414 27.22 19.52 -18.85
N VAL A 415 27.05 20.61 -18.10
CA VAL A 415 27.03 20.61 -16.63
C VAL A 415 25.61 20.29 -16.17
N TYR A 416 25.48 19.51 -15.10
CA TYR A 416 24.21 19.13 -14.49
C TYR A 416 24.29 19.13 -12.96
N ASP A 417 23.14 18.98 -12.31
CA ASP A 417 23.03 18.83 -10.86
C ASP A 417 23.11 17.34 -10.50
N GLU A 418 24.05 16.95 -9.64
CA GLU A 418 24.15 15.56 -9.18
C GLU A 418 22.82 15.08 -8.57
N GLY A 419 22.38 13.89 -8.97
CA GLY A 419 21.12 13.32 -8.52
C GLY A 419 19.88 13.76 -9.30
N PHE A 420 20.03 14.51 -10.41
CA PHE A 420 18.93 14.93 -11.27
C PHE A 420 19.20 14.56 -12.72
N TYR A 421 18.31 13.77 -13.32
CA TYR A 421 18.49 13.25 -14.68
C TYR A 421 17.20 13.33 -15.48
N ASN A 422 17.33 13.65 -16.77
CA ASN A 422 16.26 13.44 -17.74
C ASN A 422 16.44 12.03 -18.32
N ILE A 423 15.49 11.15 -18.05
CA ILE A 423 15.51 9.75 -18.53
C ILE A 423 14.62 9.54 -19.75
N ALA A 424 14.03 10.61 -20.28
CA ALA A 424 13.07 10.57 -21.39
C ALA A 424 11.84 9.69 -21.15
N ILE A 425 11.27 9.74 -19.93
CA ILE A 425 9.96 9.15 -19.62
C ILE A 425 8.83 9.95 -20.30
N THR A 426 8.95 11.28 -20.27
CA THR A 426 8.12 12.29 -20.94
C THR A 426 9.01 13.18 -21.82
N GLU A 427 8.42 13.95 -22.74
CA GLU A 427 9.17 14.99 -23.46
C GLU A 427 9.59 16.12 -22.50
N THR A 428 10.76 16.71 -22.72
CA THR A 428 11.34 17.75 -21.83
C THR A 428 10.39 18.93 -21.57
N LEU A 429 9.56 19.29 -22.55
CA LEU A 429 8.64 20.42 -22.46
C LEU A 429 7.29 20.09 -21.81
N GLU A 430 6.96 18.82 -21.59
CA GLU A 430 5.76 18.44 -20.79
C GLU A 430 5.95 18.77 -19.31
N ASP A 431 7.20 18.72 -18.82
CA ASP A 431 7.58 19.23 -17.50
C ASP A 431 9.08 19.53 -17.45
N ILE A 432 9.45 20.81 -17.35
CA ILE A 432 10.85 21.24 -17.30
C ILE A 432 11.52 21.01 -15.94
N ALA A 433 10.76 20.67 -14.90
CA ALA A 433 11.23 20.25 -13.58
C ALA A 433 12.30 21.15 -12.94
N ASN A 434 13.48 20.61 -12.60
CA ASN A 434 14.59 21.36 -11.99
C ASN A 434 15.13 22.48 -12.90
N GLY A 435 14.76 22.46 -14.19
CA GLY A 435 14.98 23.54 -15.14
C GLY A 435 14.01 24.73 -15.02
N ALA A 436 13.08 24.73 -14.08
CA ALA A 436 12.25 25.91 -13.80
C ALA A 436 12.95 26.91 -12.86
N ASN A 437 12.41 28.13 -12.82
CA ASN A 437 12.75 29.14 -11.84
C ASN A 437 11.73 29.11 -10.68
N ASN A 438 12.15 29.58 -9.51
CA ASN A 438 11.27 29.81 -8.38
C ASN A 438 10.37 31.06 -8.61
N PRO A 439 9.38 31.34 -7.73
CA PRO A 439 8.46 32.47 -7.89
C PRO A 439 9.10 33.86 -7.90
N VAL A 440 10.36 34.01 -7.46
CA VAL A 440 11.13 35.27 -7.56
C VAL A 440 12.10 35.26 -8.74
N ASN A 441 11.82 34.41 -9.74
CA ASN A 441 12.56 34.26 -10.99
C ASN A 441 14.05 33.90 -10.84
N ARG A 442 14.40 33.13 -9.79
CA ARG A 442 15.74 32.56 -9.61
C ARG A 442 15.76 31.09 -10.03
N PRO A 443 16.85 30.58 -10.63
CA PRO A 443 16.94 29.16 -10.97
C PRO A 443 16.81 28.26 -9.74
N MET A 444 16.10 27.14 -9.88
CA MET A 444 16.08 26.08 -8.85
C MET A 444 17.30 25.17 -8.95
N SER A 445 17.83 24.99 -10.17
CA SER A 445 19.02 24.19 -10.45
C SER A 445 20.30 24.80 -9.86
N LEU A 446 21.12 23.94 -9.25
CA LEU A 446 22.43 24.30 -8.71
C LEU A 446 23.41 24.68 -9.82
N SER A 447 23.45 23.95 -10.93
CA SER A 447 24.35 24.25 -12.06
C SER A 447 24.06 25.62 -12.68
N ARG A 448 22.77 25.99 -12.83
CA ARG A 448 22.39 27.35 -13.27
C ARG A 448 22.72 28.42 -12.25
N LEU A 449 22.54 28.16 -10.95
CA LEU A 449 22.98 29.09 -9.91
C LEU A 449 24.49 29.31 -9.99
N ALA A 450 25.29 28.24 -10.06
CA ALA A 450 26.75 28.32 -10.17
C ALA A 450 27.23 29.03 -11.45
N GLN A 451 26.48 28.95 -12.54
CA GLN A 451 26.75 29.69 -13.77
C GLN A 451 26.48 31.20 -13.63
N GLN A 452 25.48 31.58 -12.82
CA GLN A 452 25.01 32.96 -12.70
C GLN A 452 25.66 33.74 -11.55
N MET A 453 26.36 33.07 -10.62
CA MET A 453 26.93 33.73 -9.44
C MET A 453 28.32 33.23 -9.06
N GLY A 454 29.05 34.07 -8.32
CA GLY A 454 30.36 33.70 -7.79
C GLY A 454 30.29 32.62 -6.70
N PRO A 455 31.41 31.93 -6.42
CA PRO A 455 31.45 30.78 -5.49
C PRO A 455 31.03 31.12 -4.06
N ILE A 456 31.30 32.35 -3.59
CA ILE A 456 30.90 32.82 -2.25
C ILE A 456 29.38 32.93 -2.16
N GLU A 457 28.74 33.52 -3.17
CA GLU A 457 27.29 33.69 -3.19
C GLU A 457 26.58 32.35 -3.36
N PHE A 458 27.13 31.45 -4.20
CA PHE A 458 26.64 30.09 -4.33
C PHE A 458 26.66 29.36 -2.99
N GLN A 459 27.80 29.35 -2.29
CA GLN A 459 27.90 28.71 -0.98
C GLN A 459 26.97 29.36 0.04
N ARG A 460 26.77 30.67 -0.03
CA ARG A 460 25.81 31.41 0.80
C ARG A 460 24.35 31.12 0.44
N LEU A 461 24.00 30.61 -0.74
CA LEU A 461 22.60 30.27 -1.07
C LEU A 461 22.33 28.77 -0.95
N VAL A 462 23.31 27.94 -1.26
CA VAL A 462 23.17 26.47 -1.31
C VAL A 462 23.64 25.80 -0.01
N GLY A 463 24.57 26.42 0.71
CA GLY A 463 25.15 25.89 1.96
C GLY A 463 26.43 25.08 1.78
N ILE A 464 26.78 24.75 0.53
CA ILE A 464 27.98 24.01 0.16
C ILE A 464 28.67 24.66 -1.04
N PRO A 465 29.98 24.47 -1.23
CA PRO A 465 30.67 24.94 -2.44
C PRO A 465 30.26 24.13 -3.67
N ALA A 466 30.30 24.74 -4.86
CA ALA A 466 29.87 24.16 -6.13
C ALA A 466 30.76 23.03 -6.70
N ASN A 467 31.81 22.61 -5.98
CA ASN A 467 32.92 21.70 -6.37
C ASN A 467 33.68 21.95 -7.69
N LEU A 468 33.10 22.68 -8.65
CA LEU A 468 33.70 23.08 -9.91
C LEU A 468 33.24 24.49 -10.30
N THR A 469 34.01 25.16 -11.16
CA THR A 469 33.63 26.43 -11.78
C THR A 469 32.81 26.16 -13.05
N VAL A 470 31.72 26.90 -13.22
CA VAL A 470 30.84 26.85 -14.40
C VAL A 470 30.97 28.17 -15.16
N SER A 471 31.34 28.11 -16.44
CA SER A 471 31.44 29.31 -17.28
C SER A 471 30.05 29.83 -17.67
N SER A 472 29.91 31.15 -17.87
CA SER A 472 28.68 31.78 -18.33
C SER A 472 28.20 31.32 -19.71
N THR A 473 29.10 30.74 -20.52
CA THR A 473 28.79 30.17 -21.84
C THR A 473 28.73 28.65 -21.84
N GLU A 474 28.99 28.02 -20.70
CA GLU A 474 28.99 26.57 -20.59
C GLU A 474 27.57 26.01 -20.68
N ARG A 475 27.40 24.91 -21.40
CA ARG A 475 26.09 24.29 -21.56
C ARG A 475 25.61 23.68 -20.25
N ILE A 476 24.34 23.92 -19.91
CA ILE A 476 23.64 23.30 -18.78
C ILE A 476 22.54 22.37 -19.32
N ALA A 477 22.50 21.13 -18.85
CA ALA A 477 21.47 20.15 -19.18
C ALA A 477 20.68 19.80 -17.92
N ILE A 478 19.50 20.39 -17.77
CA ILE A 478 18.68 20.24 -16.55
C ILE A 478 17.17 20.38 -16.80
N ASN A 479 16.75 20.65 -18.04
CA ASN A 479 15.33 20.68 -18.35
C ASN A 479 14.80 19.25 -18.41
N GLY A 480 13.65 19.00 -17.78
CA GLY A 480 13.09 17.66 -17.65
C GLY A 480 13.93 16.73 -16.78
N ALA A 481 14.87 17.30 -15.99
CA ALA A 481 15.68 16.54 -15.06
C ALA A 481 14.98 16.45 -13.71
N PHE A 482 14.78 15.21 -13.26
CA PHE A 482 14.09 14.90 -12.01
C PHE A 482 15.02 14.23 -11.02
N LYS A 483 14.76 14.46 -9.74
CA LYS A 483 15.48 13.85 -8.63
C LYS A 483 15.42 12.34 -8.73
N THR A 484 16.57 11.67 -8.71
CA THR A 484 16.66 10.21 -8.63
C THR A 484 16.00 9.74 -7.33
N PRO A 485 14.90 8.97 -7.39
CA PRO A 485 14.27 8.46 -6.17
C PRO A 485 15.11 7.32 -5.58
N THR A 486 14.97 7.10 -4.27
CA THR A 486 15.41 5.82 -3.68
C THR A 486 14.53 4.70 -4.24
N ILE A 487 15.12 3.53 -4.48
CA ILE A 487 14.37 2.31 -4.88
C ILE A 487 14.16 1.35 -3.70
N ARG A 488 14.39 1.80 -2.47
CA ARG A 488 13.99 1.05 -1.26
C ARG A 488 12.46 1.02 -1.15
N ASN A 489 11.91 -0.15 -0.83
CA ASN A 489 10.46 -0.42 -0.83
C ASN A 489 9.75 -0.18 -2.17
N VAL A 490 10.48 -0.14 -3.29
CA VAL A 490 9.90 0.19 -4.60
C VAL A 490 8.77 -0.77 -5.01
N GLU A 491 8.73 -1.99 -4.48
CA GLU A 491 7.61 -2.93 -4.65
C GLU A 491 6.24 -2.36 -4.19
N LEU A 492 6.24 -1.44 -3.23
CA LEU A 492 5.02 -0.94 -2.56
C LEU A 492 4.56 0.43 -3.09
N THR A 493 5.32 1.06 -3.98
CA THR A 493 5.17 2.49 -4.33
C THR A 493 4.74 2.70 -5.78
N ALA A 494 4.01 1.74 -6.37
CA ALA A 494 3.37 1.92 -7.66
C ALA A 494 2.24 2.97 -7.58
N PRO A 495 1.92 3.67 -8.68
CA PRO A 495 2.61 3.62 -9.97
C PRO A 495 3.97 4.35 -9.94
N TYR A 496 4.77 4.19 -11.00
CA TYR A 496 6.18 4.57 -11.05
C TYR A 496 6.44 5.83 -11.89
N PHE A 497 7.62 6.41 -11.69
CA PHE A 497 8.10 7.69 -12.25
C PHE A 497 7.38 8.92 -11.69
N HIS A 498 7.87 10.11 -12.06
CA HIS A 498 7.38 11.39 -11.54
C HIS A 498 5.94 11.70 -11.96
N ASP A 499 5.44 11.06 -13.01
CA ASP A 499 4.11 11.21 -13.57
C ASP A 499 3.20 10.01 -13.27
N GLY A 500 3.72 8.93 -12.66
CA GLY A 500 2.93 7.74 -12.37
C GLY A 500 2.49 6.99 -13.64
N SER A 501 3.16 7.16 -14.77
CA SER A 501 2.72 6.62 -16.07
C SER A 501 2.94 5.12 -16.28
N VAL A 502 3.55 4.43 -15.31
CA VAL A 502 3.97 3.02 -15.41
C VAL A 502 3.51 2.23 -14.18
N LEU A 503 2.93 1.05 -14.38
CA LEU A 503 2.26 0.31 -13.32
C LEU A 503 3.15 -0.70 -12.58
N THR A 504 3.98 -1.46 -13.29
CA THR A 504 4.72 -2.59 -12.69
C THR A 504 6.23 -2.41 -12.80
N LEU A 505 6.98 -3.05 -11.90
CA LEU A 505 8.44 -3.05 -11.95
C LEU A 505 8.97 -3.68 -13.24
N GLU A 506 8.27 -4.67 -13.79
CA GLU A 506 8.60 -5.25 -15.10
C GLU A 506 8.51 -4.20 -16.20
N GLN A 507 7.46 -3.37 -16.22
CA GLN A 507 7.34 -2.26 -17.17
C GLN A 507 8.41 -1.18 -16.97
N VAL A 508 8.84 -0.93 -15.72
CA VAL A 508 9.99 -0.05 -15.42
C VAL A 508 11.28 -0.61 -16.01
N VAL A 509 11.55 -1.91 -15.84
CA VAL A 509 12.74 -2.54 -16.43
C VAL A 509 12.64 -2.57 -17.95
N ASP A 510 11.46 -2.82 -18.52
CA ASP A 510 11.25 -2.76 -19.98
C ASP A 510 11.52 -1.35 -20.52
N PHE A 511 11.19 -0.29 -19.75
CA PHE A 511 11.50 1.11 -20.09
C PHE A 511 12.99 1.38 -20.20
N TYR A 512 13.77 0.96 -19.20
CA TYR A 512 15.23 1.11 -19.27
C TYR A 512 15.83 0.19 -20.33
N ASN A 513 15.33 -1.05 -20.47
CA ASN A 513 15.85 -2.00 -21.44
C ASN A 513 15.70 -1.54 -22.89
N ARG A 514 14.61 -0.82 -23.22
CA ARG A 514 14.41 -0.22 -24.55
C ARG A 514 15.15 1.11 -24.76
N GLY A 515 15.69 1.71 -23.70
CA GLY A 515 16.38 3.01 -23.75
C GLY A 515 15.46 4.23 -23.76
N GLY A 516 14.42 4.24 -22.92
CA GLY A 516 13.52 5.39 -22.74
C GLY A 516 12.35 5.47 -23.73
N ASN A 517 11.45 6.45 -23.54
CA ASN A 517 10.31 6.71 -24.43
C ASN A 517 10.62 7.80 -25.46
N HIS A 518 11.13 8.94 -25.00
CA HIS A 518 11.28 10.16 -25.80
C HIS A 518 12.74 10.54 -26.06
N PHE A 519 13.64 9.55 -26.17
CA PHE A 519 15.09 9.77 -26.27
C PHE A 519 15.45 10.76 -27.40
N GLN A 520 14.83 10.59 -28.58
CA GLN A 520 15.09 11.45 -29.74
C GLN A 520 14.57 12.87 -29.55
N ASN A 521 13.43 13.05 -28.88
CA ASN A 521 12.88 14.38 -28.57
C ASN A 521 13.73 15.10 -27.52
N ASN A 522 14.36 14.36 -26.62
CA ASN A 522 15.08 14.90 -25.47
C ASN A 522 16.61 14.93 -25.64
N LEU A 523 17.17 14.76 -26.85
CA LEU A 523 18.63 14.66 -27.09
C LEU A 523 19.46 15.74 -26.39
N GLN A 524 18.89 16.94 -26.19
CA GLN A 524 19.57 18.06 -25.54
C GLN A 524 19.76 17.90 -24.02
N ASP A 525 18.87 17.16 -23.35
CA ASP A 525 18.84 17.06 -21.89
C ASP A 525 18.91 15.60 -21.38
N VAL A 526 18.63 14.61 -22.22
CA VAL A 526 18.61 13.19 -21.84
C VAL A 526 20.00 12.69 -21.50
N ASP A 527 20.12 11.94 -20.41
CA ASP A 527 21.36 11.25 -20.04
C ASP A 527 21.75 10.24 -21.12
N ALA A 528 23.02 10.26 -21.55
CA ALA A 528 23.53 9.37 -22.59
C ALA A 528 23.53 7.90 -22.19
N ASP A 529 23.50 7.56 -20.90
CA ASP A 529 23.38 6.18 -20.42
C ASP A 529 21.96 5.58 -20.65
N ILE A 530 20.99 6.37 -21.11
CA ILE A 530 19.66 5.91 -21.51
C ILE A 530 19.71 5.31 -22.92
N GLU A 531 20.20 4.08 -22.99
CA GLU A 531 20.36 3.31 -24.23
C GLU A 531 19.79 1.89 -24.08
N PRO A 532 19.52 1.17 -25.19
CA PRO A 532 19.06 -0.20 -25.12
C PRO A 532 20.07 -1.12 -24.40
N LEU A 533 19.62 -1.80 -23.35
CA LEU A 533 20.49 -2.61 -22.47
C LEU A 533 20.65 -4.06 -22.95
N GLY A 534 19.80 -4.53 -23.86
CA GLY A 534 19.84 -5.89 -24.40
C GLY A 534 19.63 -6.98 -23.34
N LEU A 535 18.85 -6.69 -22.30
CA LEU A 535 18.50 -7.64 -21.24
C LEU A 535 17.48 -8.66 -21.76
N THR A 536 17.81 -9.93 -21.58
CA THR A 536 16.88 -11.05 -21.79
C THR A 536 15.75 -11.01 -20.77
N LEU A 537 14.65 -11.70 -21.06
CA LEU A 537 13.50 -11.76 -20.15
C LEU A 537 13.85 -12.35 -18.76
N ILE A 538 14.79 -13.30 -18.71
CA ILE A 538 15.33 -13.87 -17.47
C ILE A 538 16.11 -12.79 -16.70
N GLU A 539 16.98 -12.04 -17.35
CA GLU A 539 17.74 -10.96 -16.71
C GLU A 539 16.82 -9.87 -16.16
N ARG A 540 15.79 -9.47 -16.92
CA ARG A 540 14.80 -8.48 -16.46
C ARG A 540 14.05 -8.94 -15.22
N THR A 541 13.63 -10.21 -15.21
CA THR A 541 13.01 -10.86 -14.05
C THR A 541 13.93 -10.82 -12.82
N GLN A 542 15.20 -11.16 -13.01
CA GLN A 542 16.18 -11.19 -11.92
C GLN A 542 16.39 -9.80 -11.33
N LEU A 543 16.47 -8.76 -12.18
CA LEU A 543 16.49 -7.36 -11.72
C LEU A 543 15.26 -7.01 -10.88
N VAL A 544 14.06 -7.40 -11.31
CA VAL A 544 12.84 -7.19 -10.51
C VAL A 544 12.90 -7.94 -9.18
N ALA A 545 13.40 -9.18 -9.16
CA ALA A 545 13.58 -9.95 -7.93
C ALA A 545 14.54 -9.24 -6.96
N PHE A 546 15.61 -8.62 -7.47
CA PHE A 546 16.50 -7.79 -6.67
C PHE A 546 15.79 -6.55 -6.12
N MET A 547 15.06 -5.80 -6.94
CA MET A 547 14.32 -4.62 -6.48
C MET A 547 13.29 -4.95 -5.39
N LYS A 548 12.58 -6.08 -5.51
CA LYS A 548 11.65 -6.58 -4.47
C LYS A 548 12.38 -6.99 -3.19
N SER A 549 13.65 -7.38 -3.26
CA SER A 549 14.46 -7.68 -2.07
C SER A 549 14.86 -6.45 -1.25
N LEU A 550 14.59 -5.24 -1.75
CA LEU A 550 14.78 -3.96 -1.07
C LEU A 550 13.56 -3.52 -0.24
N THR A 551 12.54 -4.37 -0.12
CA THR A 551 11.34 -4.10 0.67
C THR A 551 11.55 -4.47 2.13
N ASP A 552 11.33 -3.50 3.03
CA ASP A 552 11.32 -3.71 4.47
C ASP A 552 9.91 -4.16 4.92
N GLU A 553 9.83 -5.33 5.55
CA GLU A 553 8.55 -5.88 6.02
C GLU A 553 7.90 -5.00 7.10
N ARG A 554 8.65 -4.16 7.82
CA ARG A 554 8.05 -3.18 8.73
C ARG A 554 7.21 -2.17 7.96
N VAL A 555 7.64 -1.77 6.76
CA VAL A 555 6.87 -0.87 5.89
C VAL A 555 5.64 -1.58 5.36
N ARG A 556 5.79 -2.81 4.83
CA ARG A 556 4.68 -3.59 4.27
C ARG A 556 3.54 -3.81 5.27
N PHE A 557 3.89 -4.00 6.54
CA PHE A 557 2.95 -4.27 7.62
C PHE A 557 2.65 -3.06 8.51
N ASN A 558 3.09 -1.85 8.16
CA ASN A 558 2.92 -0.64 8.99
C ASN A 558 3.37 -0.83 10.45
N ARG A 559 4.47 -1.56 10.67
CA ARG A 559 5.09 -1.74 11.99
C ARG A 559 5.92 -0.54 12.33
N ALA A 560 6.16 -0.31 13.63
CA ALA A 560 7.03 0.76 14.07
C ALA A 560 8.38 0.74 13.32
N PRO A 561 8.87 1.91 12.85
CA PRO A 561 8.35 3.26 13.11
C PRO A 561 7.22 3.74 12.17
N PHE A 562 6.67 2.87 11.31
CA PHE A 562 5.66 3.20 10.29
C PHE A 562 4.20 3.02 10.75
N ASP A 563 3.97 2.78 12.03
CA ASP A 563 2.64 2.75 12.64
C ASP A 563 2.01 4.15 12.70
N HIS A 564 0.68 4.24 12.73
CA HIS A 564 0.02 5.52 12.49
C HIS A 564 -1.38 5.69 13.11
N PRO A 565 -1.82 6.95 13.35
CA PRO A 565 -3.21 7.30 13.60
C PRO A 565 -4.17 6.93 12.45
N GLN A 566 -5.47 6.98 12.74
CA GLN A 566 -6.54 6.74 11.76
C GLN A 566 -6.71 7.91 10.77
N LEU A 567 -7.21 7.62 9.57
CA LEU A 567 -7.89 8.58 8.68
C LEU A 567 -9.31 8.05 8.43
N ILE A 568 -10.38 8.79 8.74
CA ILE A 568 -11.76 8.26 8.64
C ILE A 568 -12.57 8.80 7.47
N ASP A 569 -12.29 10.04 7.04
CA ASP A 569 -12.98 10.73 5.94
C ASP A 569 -12.02 10.98 4.77
N LEU A 570 -11.12 10.03 4.49
CA LEU A 570 -10.13 10.19 3.41
C LEU A 570 -10.87 10.16 2.07
N PRO A 571 -10.89 11.25 1.28
CA PRO A 571 -11.60 11.25 0.02
C PRO A 571 -11.04 10.18 -0.93
N GLU A 572 -11.90 9.53 -1.71
CA GLU A 572 -11.56 8.62 -2.82
C GLU A 572 -12.59 8.81 -3.95
N GLY A 573 -12.40 9.84 -4.77
CA GLY A 573 -13.40 10.24 -5.76
C GLY A 573 -14.65 10.92 -5.19
N HIS A 574 -15.75 10.83 -5.93
CA HIS A 574 -17.06 11.37 -5.56
C HIS A 574 -18.19 10.37 -5.79
N GLU A 575 -19.27 10.54 -5.03
CA GLU A 575 -20.47 9.71 -5.07
C GLU A 575 -21.26 9.92 -6.37
N LEU A 576 -21.81 8.82 -6.89
CA LEU A 576 -22.68 8.79 -8.06
C LEU A 576 -24.07 8.27 -7.65
N ASP A 577 -25.12 8.82 -8.25
CA ASP A 577 -26.47 8.30 -8.08
C ASP A 577 -26.70 6.97 -8.83
N ALA A 578 -27.90 6.41 -8.73
CA ALA A 578 -28.25 5.14 -9.39
C ALA A 578 -28.18 5.20 -10.94
N ASN A 579 -28.15 6.40 -11.53
CA ASN A 579 -28.03 6.62 -12.97
C ASN A 579 -26.58 6.94 -13.39
N GLY A 580 -25.64 6.99 -12.44
CA GLY A 580 -24.25 7.34 -12.70
C GLY A 580 -23.97 8.84 -12.78
N MET A 581 -24.91 9.69 -12.35
CA MET A 581 -24.74 11.15 -12.29
C MET A 581 -24.04 11.56 -10.98
N THR A 582 -23.19 12.59 -11.06
CA THR A 582 -22.51 13.16 -9.88
C THR A 582 -23.51 13.71 -8.87
N ILE A 583 -23.39 13.32 -7.59
CA ILE A 583 -24.26 13.83 -6.53
C ILE A 583 -23.80 15.24 -6.10
N PRO A 584 -24.66 16.28 -6.20
CA PRO A 584 -24.32 17.63 -5.75
C PRO A 584 -24.36 17.74 -4.22
N PHE A 585 -23.38 18.46 -3.68
CA PHE A 585 -23.34 18.90 -2.30
C PHE A 585 -22.72 20.30 -2.25
N GLU A 586 -23.48 21.30 -1.81
CA GLU A 586 -22.99 22.69 -1.66
C GLU A 586 -22.31 23.28 -2.91
N GLY A 587 -22.83 22.98 -4.10
CA GLY A 587 -22.28 23.49 -5.37
C GLY A 587 -21.05 22.76 -5.91
N ARG A 588 -20.67 21.62 -5.32
CA ARG A 588 -19.60 20.72 -5.77
C ARG A 588 -20.05 19.27 -5.75
N ALA A 589 -19.19 18.37 -6.24
CA ALA A 589 -19.38 16.94 -6.11
C ALA A 589 -19.26 16.49 -4.64
N LEU A 590 -20.16 15.62 -4.19
CA LEU A 590 -20.11 14.99 -2.88
C LEU A 590 -18.95 13.98 -2.83
N ASP A 591 -17.97 14.18 -1.94
CA ASP A 591 -16.87 13.23 -1.76
C ASP A 591 -17.38 11.83 -1.42
N ALA A 592 -16.85 10.81 -2.11
CA ALA A 592 -16.83 9.46 -1.59
C ALA A 592 -15.60 9.33 -0.67
N ALA A 593 -15.70 8.54 0.40
CA ALA A 593 -14.65 8.48 1.41
C ALA A 593 -14.34 7.05 1.85
N ILE A 594 -13.08 6.83 2.20
CA ILE A 594 -12.57 5.59 2.81
C ILE A 594 -11.99 5.85 4.19
N ALA A 595 -11.95 4.79 5.00
CA ALA A 595 -11.33 4.80 6.30
C ALA A 595 -10.04 3.95 6.31
N ILE A 596 -8.95 4.55 6.75
CA ILE A 596 -7.68 3.91 7.06
C ILE A 596 -7.60 3.75 8.58
N PRO A 597 -7.63 2.54 9.14
CA PRO A 597 -7.64 2.31 10.58
C PRO A 597 -6.32 2.75 11.24
N ALA A 598 -6.37 3.10 12.53
CA ALA A 598 -5.15 3.30 13.31
C ALA A 598 -4.37 1.98 13.46
N VAL A 599 -3.05 2.06 13.38
CA VAL A 599 -2.13 0.92 13.50
C VAL A 599 -1.16 1.18 14.65
N GLY A 600 -0.93 0.18 15.51
CA GLY A 600 0.05 0.26 16.60
C GLY A 600 1.41 -0.32 16.20
N ARG A 601 2.40 -0.27 17.10
CA ARG A 601 3.80 -0.67 16.82
C ARG A 601 3.99 -2.06 16.23
N GLU A 602 3.11 -3.01 16.55
CA GLU A 602 3.16 -4.39 16.05
C GLU A 602 2.73 -4.52 14.58
N GLY A 603 2.12 -3.46 14.03
CA GLY A 603 1.62 -3.39 12.67
C GLY A 603 0.37 -4.23 12.43
N LEU A 604 0.13 -4.50 11.15
CA LEU A 604 -0.98 -5.29 10.64
C LEU A 604 -0.58 -6.77 10.50
N ASN A 605 -1.56 -7.67 10.62
CA ASN A 605 -1.38 -9.10 10.37
C ASN A 605 -1.44 -9.44 8.87
N VAL A 606 -2.15 -8.62 8.10
CA VAL A 606 -2.32 -8.71 6.65
C VAL A 606 -1.94 -7.36 6.08
N PRO A 607 -1.04 -7.30 5.09
CA PRO A 607 -0.65 -6.01 4.53
C PRO A 607 -1.83 -5.41 3.76
N PRO A 608 -1.99 -4.08 3.75
CA PRO A 608 -2.97 -3.42 2.90
C PRO A 608 -2.59 -3.65 1.43
N PRO A 609 -3.56 -3.78 0.51
CA PRO A 609 -3.26 -3.98 -0.89
C PRO A 609 -2.50 -2.77 -1.44
N ASN A 610 -1.45 -3.00 -2.23
CA ASN A 610 -0.77 -1.94 -2.96
C ASN A 610 -1.60 -1.48 -4.17
N PHE A 611 -1.12 -0.44 -4.87
CA PHE A 611 -1.83 0.14 -6.02
C PHE A 611 -2.11 -0.90 -7.13
N GLN A 612 -1.11 -1.73 -7.48
CA GLN A 612 -1.27 -2.78 -8.48
C GLN A 612 -2.33 -3.83 -8.06
N GLU A 613 -2.35 -4.22 -6.79
CA GLU A 613 -3.33 -5.17 -6.24
C GLU A 613 -4.74 -4.59 -6.21
N LYS A 614 -4.89 -3.29 -5.93
CA LYS A 614 -6.17 -2.58 -6.02
C LYS A 614 -6.69 -2.55 -7.46
N LEU A 615 -5.83 -2.29 -8.45
CA LEU A 615 -6.21 -2.43 -9.86
C LEU A 615 -6.52 -3.89 -10.22
N ALA A 616 -5.77 -4.86 -9.68
CA ALA A 616 -6.04 -6.28 -9.88
C ALA A 616 -7.38 -6.74 -9.28
N SER A 617 -7.90 -6.06 -8.27
CA SER A 617 -9.24 -6.31 -7.73
C SER A 617 -10.36 -5.88 -8.68
N THR A 618 -10.06 -4.99 -9.63
CA THR A 618 -10.91 -4.67 -10.80
C THR A 618 -10.67 -5.61 -11.99
N THR A 619 -9.58 -6.41 -11.95
CA THR A 619 -9.26 -7.40 -12.98
C THR A 619 -10.16 -8.63 -12.83
N GLN A 620 -10.73 -9.05 -13.96
CA GLN A 620 -11.59 -10.23 -14.06
C GLN A 620 -10.77 -11.51 -13.81
N TYR A 621 -10.66 -11.93 -12.55
CA TYR A 621 -10.12 -13.24 -12.19
C TYR A 621 -11.17 -14.33 -12.46
N VAL A 622 -10.70 -15.55 -12.65
CA VAL A 622 -11.57 -16.72 -12.76
C VAL A 622 -11.12 -17.83 -11.84
N PHE A 623 -12.08 -18.67 -11.50
CA PHE A 623 -11.83 -20.00 -10.96
C PHE A 623 -11.87 -21.00 -12.09
N LEU A 624 -11.04 -22.04 -11.97
CA LEU A 624 -11.00 -23.16 -12.89
C LEU A 624 -11.27 -24.42 -12.07
N LYS A 625 -12.30 -25.18 -12.41
CA LYS A 625 -12.56 -26.49 -11.79
C LYS A 625 -12.46 -27.62 -12.80
N PHE A 626 -11.92 -28.76 -12.40
CA PHE A 626 -11.91 -29.94 -13.25
C PHE A 626 -13.32 -30.53 -13.33
N ALA A 627 -13.78 -30.83 -14.55
CA ALA A 627 -15.15 -31.26 -14.82
C ALA A 627 -15.51 -32.59 -14.14
N HIS A 628 -14.53 -33.50 -13.99
CA HIS A 628 -14.75 -34.82 -13.40
C HIS A 628 -14.96 -34.76 -11.87
N SER A 629 -14.23 -33.90 -11.16
CA SER A 629 -14.24 -33.83 -9.70
C SER A 629 -15.05 -32.66 -9.15
N GLY A 630 -15.30 -31.65 -9.97
CA GLY A 630 -15.86 -30.36 -9.55
C GLY A 630 -14.90 -29.53 -8.69
N LYS A 631 -13.64 -29.94 -8.53
CA LYS A 631 -12.65 -29.29 -7.65
C LYS A 631 -11.81 -28.27 -8.40
N CYS A 632 -11.40 -27.23 -7.69
CA CYS A 632 -10.68 -26.09 -8.21
C CYS A 632 -9.18 -26.39 -8.41
N LEU A 633 -8.60 -25.77 -9.44
CA LEU A 633 -7.16 -25.67 -9.66
C LEU A 633 -6.57 -24.74 -8.60
N ASP A 634 -5.64 -25.26 -7.79
CA ASP A 634 -5.25 -24.66 -6.51
C ASP A 634 -3.73 -24.68 -6.32
N VAL A 635 -3.15 -23.53 -5.95
CA VAL A 635 -1.75 -23.45 -5.52
C VAL A 635 -1.60 -24.00 -4.10
N SER A 636 -0.85 -25.09 -3.98
CA SER A 636 -0.69 -25.81 -2.73
C SER A 636 -0.14 -24.95 -1.59
N GLY A 637 -0.77 -25.11 -0.41
CA GLY A 637 -0.35 -24.45 0.83
C GLY A 637 -0.38 -22.93 0.81
N ILE A 638 -1.04 -22.28 -0.17
CA ILE A 638 -1.05 -20.81 -0.29
C ILE A 638 0.40 -20.28 -0.38
N SER A 639 1.27 -21.02 -1.07
CA SER A 639 2.69 -20.71 -1.11
C SER A 639 3.01 -19.52 -2.02
N TYR A 640 4.04 -18.75 -1.64
CA TYR A 640 4.66 -17.68 -2.45
C TYR A 640 5.99 -18.11 -3.07
N THR A 641 6.35 -19.40 -3.01
CA THR A 641 7.64 -19.88 -3.53
C THR A 641 7.51 -20.38 -4.97
N ASN A 642 8.55 -20.14 -5.77
CA ASN A 642 8.76 -20.84 -7.05
C ASN A 642 8.74 -22.36 -6.81
N GLY A 643 8.11 -23.09 -7.73
CA GLY A 643 8.01 -24.54 -7.68
C GLY A 643 6.95 -25.05 -6.70
N ALA A 644 6.18 -24.18 -6.06
CA ALA A 644 5.06 -24.64 -5.24
C ALA A 644 4.04 -25.37 -6.11
N ASN A 645 3.67 -26.56 -5.67
CA ASN A 645 2.87 -27.47 -6.46
C ASN A 645 1.48 -26.90 -6.76
N VAL A 646 0.91 -27.25 -7.91
CA VAL A 646 -0.50 -27.00 -8.21
C VAL A 646 -1.22 -28.34 -8.22
N TYR A 647 -2.33 -28.40 -7.49
CA TYR A 647 -3.14 -29.60 -7.34
C TYR A 647 -4.63 -29.25 -7.49
N GLN A 648 -5.53 -30.24 -7.42
CA GLN A 648 -6.95 -29.94 -7.25
C GLN A 648 -7.32 -29.87 -5.76
N TRP A 649 -8.24 -28.98 -5.42
CA TRP A 649 -8.80 -28.86 -4.07
C TRP A 649 -10.27 -28.39 -4.12
N ASP A 650 -11.05 -28.67 -3.08
CA ASP A 650 -12.39 -28.11 -2.95
C ASP A 650 -12.40 -26.60 -3.18
N CYS A 651 -13.37 -26.12 -3.96
CA CYS A 651 -13.49 -24.70 -4.26
C CYS A 651 -13.89 -23.93 -2.99
N HIS A 652 -12.97 -23.13 -2.46
CA HIS A 652 -13.13 -22.39 -1.21
C HIS A 652 -12.98 -20.87 -1.40
N GLY A 653 -12.75 -20.41 -2.63
CA GLY A 653 -12.74 -18.98 -2.98
C GLY A 653 -11.50 -18.20 -2.57
N GLY A 654 -10.46 -18.90 -2.09
CA GLY A 654 -9.18 -18.28 -1.72
C GLY A 654 -8.44 -17.71 -2.93
N ASN A 655 -7.57 -16.72 -2.73
CA ASN A 655 -6.82 -16.09 -3.82
C ASN A 655 -5.88 -17.08 -4.54
N ASN A 656 -5.47 -18.16 -3.88
CA ASN A 656 -4.68 -19.27 -4.45
C ASN A 656 -5.47 -20.13 -5.45
N GLN A 657 -6.80 -19.97 -5.53
CA GLN A 657 -7.69 -20.59 -6.53
C GLN A 657 -8.17 -19.61 -7.60
N LYS A 658 -7.78 -18.34 -7.49
CA LYS A 658 -8.12 -17.28 -8.44
C LYS A 658 -6.98 -17.12 -9.44
N TRP A 659 -7.33 -17.21 -10.72
CA TRP A 659 -6.40 -17.13 -11.82
C TRP A 659 -6.76 -15.94 -12.70
N ILE A 660 -5.77 -15.08 -12.93
CA ILE A 660 -5.83 -13.96 -13.87
C ILE A 660 -5.27 -14.45 -15.19
N GLN A 661 -6.06 -14.38 -16.24
CA GLN A 661 -5.59 -14.65 -17.59
C GLN A 661 -4.84 -13.41 -18.10
N ILE A 662 -3.60 -13.60 -18.56
CA ILE A 662 -2.77 -12.54 -19.14
C ILE A 662 -2.51 -12.92 -20.59
N ASP A 663 -3.05 -12.17 -21.53
CA ASP A 663 -2.83 -12.41 -22.96
C ASP A 663 -1.36 -12.14 -23.32
N ALA A 664 -0.78 -13.01 -24.14
CA ALA A 664 0.62 -12.95 -24.56
C ALA A 664 0.74 -13.37 -26.03
N GLU A 665 1.83 -12.98 -26.70
CA GLU A 665 2.05 -13.41 -28.08
C GLU A 665 2.11 -14.94 -28.17
N GLY A 666 1.22 -15.52 -28.98
CA GLY A 666 1.10 -16.96 -29.14
C GLY A 666 0.06 -17.64 -28.26
N GLY A 667 -0.41 -17.05 -27.14
CA GLY A 667 -1.41 -17.67 -26.24
C GLY A 667 -1.75 -16.80 -25.03
N PHE A 668 -1.92 -17.39 -23.84
CA PHE A 668 -2.06 -16.64 -22.60
C PHE A 668 -1.35 -17.34 -21.43
N MET A 669 -0.96 -16.56 -20.43
CA MET A 669 -0.51 -17.07 -19.12
C MET A 669 -1.68 -17.07 -18.13
N LEU A 670 -1.63 -17.96 -17.14
CA LEU A 670 -2.52 -17.93 -15.98
C LEU A 670 -1.73 -17.56 -14.74
N ARG A 671 -1.91 -16.34 -14.24
CA ARG A 671 -1.26 -15.83 -13.05
C ARG A 671 -2.15 -16.03 -11.83
N SER A 672 -1.64 -16.67 -10.79
CA SER A 672 -2.33 -16.77 -9.50
C SER A 672 -2.50 -15.37 -8.89
N MET A 673 -3.71 -15.05 -8.44
CA MET A 673 -4.01 -13.77 -7.76
C MET A 673 -3.31 -13.69 -6.40
N HIS A 674 -3.01 -14.83 -5.78
CA HIS A 674 -2.36 -14.89 -4.47
C HIS A 674 -0.88 -14.52 -4.55
N SER A 675 -0.15 -15.19 -5.43
CA SER A 675 1.32 -15.13 -5.45
C SER A 675 1.88 -14.26 -6.58
N ASN A 676 1.03 -13.79 -7.50
CA ASN A 676 1.43 -13.15 -8.76
C ASN A 676 2.37 -14.00 -9.64
N MET A 677 2.43 -15.31 -9.40
CA MET A 677 3.19 -16.28 -10.21
C MET A 677 2.29 -17.00 -11.21
N CYS A 678 2.89 -17.48 -12.29
CA CYS A 678 2.20 -18.13 -13.40
C CYS A 678 2.16 -19.64 -13.24
N LEU A 679 1.08 -20.25 -13.73
CA LEU A 679 0.98 -21.68 -13.97
C LEU A 679 2.11 -22.09 -14.92
N ASP A 680 2.85 -23.14 -14.57
CA ASP A 680 4.08 -23.52 -15.27
C ASP A 680 4.21 -25.05 -15.33
N VAL A 681 4.52 -25.56 -16.51
CA VAL A 681 4.92 -26.95 -16.70
C VAL A 681 6.39 -27.12 -16.37
N SER A 682 6.67 -27.96 -15.37
CA SER A 682 8.00 -28.09 -14.77
C SER A 682 9.10 -28.37 -15.80
N GLU A 683 10.20 -27.64 -15.66
CA GLU A 683 11.45 -27.83 -16.41
C GLU A 683 11.28 -27.73 -17.95
N ILE A 684 10.25 -27.01 -18.43
CA ILE A 684 9.92 -26.92 -19.87
C ILE A 684 9.75 -28.30 -20.52
N SER A 685 9.39 -29.30 -19.71
CA SER A 685 9.33 -30.69 -20.15
C SER A 685 8.22 -30.86 -21.18
N THR A 686 8.47 -31.64 -22.23
CA THR A 686 7.47 -32.08 -23.21
C THR A 686 6.99 -33.51 -22.95
N LYS A 687 7.41 -34.14 -21.83
CA LYS A 687 7.05 -35.53 -21.50
C LYS A 687 5.70 -35.60 -20.78
N PRO A 688 4.83 -36.57 -21.12
CA PRO A 688 3.66 -36.90 -20.31
C PRO A 688 4.03 -37.15 -18.85
N GLY A 689 3.24 -36.58 -17.94
CA GLY A 689 3.44 -36.71 -16.49
C GLY A 689 4.33 -35.65 -15.86
N ALA A 690 4.86 -34.69 -16.62
CA ALA A 690 5.58 -33.56 -16.04
C ALA A 690 4.66 -32.75 -15.13
N ASN A 691 5.20 -32.31 -13.99
CA ASN A 691 4.42 -31.64 -12.97
C ASN A 691 3.93 -30.26 -13.44
N VAL A 692 2.81 -29.80 -12.91
CA VAL A 692 2.37 -28.42 -13.04
C VAL A 692 2.50 -27.76 -11.68
N TYR A 693 3.25 -26.67 -11.64
CA TYR A 693 3.50 -25.89 -10.42
C TYR A 693 3.30 -24.40 -10.73
N GLN A 694 3.46 -23.54 -9.73
CA GLN A 694 3.61 -22.11 -9.98
C GLN A 694 5.09 -21.75 -10.13
N TRP A 695 5.36 -20.77 -10.98
CA TRP A 695 6.67 -20.17 -11.13
C TRP A 695 6.52 -18.69 -11.48
N HIS A 696 7.54 -17.89 -11.18
CA HIS A 696 7.63 -16.51 -11.67
C HIS A 696 7.25 -16.41 -13.17
N CYS A 697 6.39 -15.46 -13.52
CA CYS A 697 5.89 -15.25 -14.87
C CYS A 697 6.99 -14.76 -15.82
N HIS A 698 7.51 -15.64 -16.66
CA HIS A 698 8.57 -15.36 -17.62
C HIS A 698 8.15 -15.59 -19.08
N GLY A 699 6.86 -15.83 -19.37
CA GLY A 699 6.33 -15.91 -20.74
C GLY A 699 6.92 -17.02 -21.62
N GLY A 700 7.60 -18.00 -21.03
CA GLY A 700 8.16 -19.15 -21.77
C GLY A 700 7.03 -20.04 -22.28
N GLY A 701 7.30 -20.85 -23.31
CA GLY A 701 6.26 -21.72 -23.91
C GLY A 701 5.59 -22.69 -22.93
N ASN A 702 6.26 -23.02 -21.82
CA ASN A 702 5.77 -23.83 -20.69
C ASN A 702 4.85 -23.08 -19.71
N GLN A 703 4.72 -21.76 -19.86
CA GLN A 703 3.76 -20.91 -19.15
C GLN A 703 2.68 -20.34 -20.09
N LEU A 704 2.81 -20.57 -21.40
CA LEU A 704 1.83 -20.18 -22.39
C LEU A 704 0.85 -21.32 -22.60
N PHE A 705 -0.44 -20.99 -22.54
CA PHE A 705 -1.54 -21.93 -22.71
C PHE A 705 -2.53 -21.40 -23.74
N ASN A 706 -3.27 -22.33 -24.35
CA ASN A 706 -4.44 -22.04 -25.16
C ASN A 706 -5.64 -22.87 -24.68
N TRP A 707 -6.84 -22.35 -24.91
CA TRP A 707 -8.07 -23.12 -24.79
C TRP A 707 -8.30 -23.92 -26.08
N VAL A 708 -8.51 -25.23 -25.95
CA VAL A 708 -9.00 -26.11 -27.03
C VAL A 708 -10.29 -26.77 -26.53
N GLY A 709 -11.44 -26.20 -26.90
CA GLY A 709 -12.70 -26.50 -26.22
C GLY A 709 -12.63 -26.08 -24.76
N ASN A 710 -12.87 -27.03 -23.84
CA ASN A 710 -12.74 -26.83 -22.39
C ASN A 710 -11.40 -27.34 -21.83
N ARG A 711 -10.41 -27.61 -22.68
CA ARG A 711 -9.08 -28.06 -22.26
C ARG A 711 -8.09 -26.92 -22.26
N LEU A 712 -7.28 -26.87 -21.22
CA LEU A 712 -6.16 -25.94 -21.11
C LEU A 712 -4.89 -26.64 -21.60
N VAL A 713 -4.36 -26.20 -22.74
CA VAL A 713 -3.27 -26.86 -23.47
C VAL A 713 -1.99 -26.04 -23.38
N ALA A 714 -0.92 -26.63 -22.84
CA ALA A 714 0.41 -26.01 -22.79
C ALA A 714 1.02 -25.91 -24.18
N LYS A 715 1.58 -24.74 -24.51
CA LYS A 715 1.93 -24.40 -25.89
C LYS A 715 3.21 -25.04 -26.38
N HIS A 716 4.20 -25.24 -25.51
CA HIS A 716 5.46 -25.88 -25.88
C HIS A 716 5.31 -27.39 -26.11
N SER A 717 4.35 -28.05 -25.46
CA SER A 717 4.18 -29.51 -25.50
C SER A 717 2.93 -29.99 -26.24
N ASN A 718 1.96 -29.12 -26.48
CA ASN A 718 0.61 -29.45 -26.96
C ASN A 718 -0.12 -30.48 -26.07
N GLN A 719 0.23 -30.54 -24.78
CA GLN A 719 -0.41 -31.42 -23.80
C GLN A 719 -1.35 -30.65 -22.89
N CYS A 720 -2.33 -31.36 -22.33
CA CYS A 720 -3.37 -30.81 -21.50
C CYS A 720 -2.99 -30.80 -20.02
N VAL A 721 -3.40 -29.75 -19.31
CA VAL A 721 -3.41 -29.73 -17.84
C VAL A 721 -4.42 -30.76 -17.35
N ASN A 722 -3.95 -31.73 -16.56
CA ASN A 722 -4.66 -32.96 -16.24
C ASN A 722 -4.48 -33.35 -14.76
N VAL A 723 -5.53 -33.85 -14.12
CA VAL A 723 -5.44 -34.44 -12.78
C VAL A 723 -4.96 -35.88 -12.85
N ALA A 724 -3.80 -36.15 -12.23
CA ALA A 724 -3.14 -37.44 -12.23
C ALA A 724 -4.08 -38.59 -11.84
N GLY A 725 -4.23 -39.57 -12.74
CA GLY A 725 -5.04 -40.76 -12.51
C GLY A 725 -6.54 -40.50 -12.30
N ALA A 726 -7.05 -39.33 -12.69
CA ALA A 726 -8.44 -38.91 -12.46
C ALA A 726 -8.87 -38.99 -10.98
N GLY A 727 -7.93 -38.76 -10.05
CA GLY A 727 -8.22 -38.74 -8.62
C GLY A 727 -9.37 -37.79 -8.27
N LEU A 728 -10.18 -38.16 -7.28
CA LEU A 728 -11.32 -37.36 -6.80
C LEU A 728 -11.06 -36.70 -5.44
N GLN A 729 -9.92 -36.99 -4.81
CA GLN A 729 -9.53 -36.44 -3.52
C GLN A 729 -8.87 -35.06 -3.63
N ASN A 730 -8.98 -34.27 -2.56
CA ASN A 730 -8.18 -33.07 -2.36
C ASN A 730 -6.68 -33.42 -2.37
N GLY A 731 -5.89 -32.55 -2.99
CA GLY A 731 -4.45 -32.75 -3.12
C GLY A 731 -4.05 -33.72 -4.22
N ALA A 732 -4.98 -34.24 -5.04
CA ALA A 732 -4.61 -34.99 -6.22
C ALA A 732 -3.83 -34.09 -7.19
N ASN A 733 -2.67 -34.57 -7.62
CA ASN A 733 -1.69 -33.75 -8.33
C ASN A 733 -2.17 -33.32 -9.72
N VAL A 734 -1.78 -32.12 -10.14
CA VAL A 734 -1.98 -31.65 -11.51
C VAL A 734 -0.67 -31.75 -12.28
N LEU A 735 -0.74 -32.31 -13.48
CA LEU A 735 0.38 -32.58 -14.37
C LEU A 735 -0.02 -32.26 -15.81
N GLN A 736 0.94 -32.27 -16.74
CA GLN A 736 0.60 -32.31 -18.16
C GLN A 736 0.43 -33.76 -18.64
N TRP A 737 -0.53 -34.01 -19.52
CA TRP A 737 -0.76 -35.31 -20.13
C TRP A 737 -1.31 -35.14 -21.56
N PRO A 738 -1.17 -36.14 -22.46
CA PRO A 738 -1.89 -36.15 -23.72
C PRO A 738 -3.38 -35.85 -23.51
N CYS A 739 -3.94 -34.97 -24.33
CA CYS A 739 -5.35 -34.59 -24.27
C CYS A 739 -6.21 -35.80 -24.65
N THR A 740 -7.07 -36.27 -23.75
CA THR A 740 -7.87 -37.51 -23.92
C THR A 740 -9.36 -37.24 -23.71
N ASN A 741 -10.23 -38.05 -24.30
CA ASN A 741 -11.68 -37.89 -24.15
C ASN A 741 -12.29 -38.77 -23.04
N ASP A 742 -11.49 -39.60 -22.37
CA ASP A 742 -12.01 -40.79 -21.70
C ASP A 742 -12.39 -40.57 -20.23
N ALA A 743 -11.86 -39.53 -19.56
CA ALA A 743 -12.03 -39.35 -18.11
C ALA A 743 -12.41 -37.93 -17.65
N LEU A 744 -12.56 -36.96 -18.57
CA LEU A 744 -12.87 -35.54 -18.29
C LEU A 744 -11.93 -34.83 -17.28
N ASN A 745 -10.86 -35.49 -16.83
CA ASN A 745 -9.89 -35.00 -15.86
C ASN A 745 -8.85 -34.04 -16.48
N ASP A 746 -8.98 -33.76 -17.77
CA ASP A 746 -8.28 -32.71 -18.53
C ASP A 746 -9.24 -31.58 -18.99
N GLN A 747 -10.51 -31.65 -18.62
CA GLN A 747 -11.53 -30.67 -18.97
C GLN A 747 -11.78 -29.74 -17.78
N LEU A 748 -11.72 -28.44 -18.03
CA LEU A 748 -11.85 -27.38 -17.03
C LEU A 748 -13.10 -26.55 -17.32
N VAL A 749 -13.82 -26.19 -16.26
CA VAL A 749 -14.92 -25.24 -16.29
C VAL A 749 -14.43 -23.93 -15.68
N LYS A 750 -14.50 -22.86 -16.48
CA LYS A 750 -14.20 -21.48 -16.06
C LYS A 750 -15.46 -20.87 -15.45
N PHE A 751 -15.35 -20.23 -14.28
CA PHE A 751 -16.46 -19.56 -13.61
C PHE A 751 -15.99 -18.39 -12.73
N SER A 752 -16.89 -17.43 -12.45
CA SER A 752 -16.53 -16.15 -11.81
C SER A 752 -16.67 -16.15 -10.29
N THR A 753 -17.56 -16.99 -9.73
CA THR A 753 -17.81 -17.08 -8.27
C THR A 753 -17.99 -18.54 -7.86
N PRO A 754 -17.30 -19.03 -6.81
CA PRO A 754 -17.50 -20.38 -6.33
C PRO A 754 -18.79 -20.45 -5.53
N GLU A 755 -19.61 -21.48 -5.79
CA GLU A 755 -20.61 -21.93 -4.83
C GLU A 755 -19.87 -22.57 -3.66
N ILE A 756 -19.55 -21.77 -2.64
CA ILE A 756 -18.88 -22.29 -1.45
C ILE A 756 -19.94 -22.98 -0.59
N PRO A 757 -19.79 -24.28 -0.29
CA PRO A 757 -20.77 -24.99 0.52
C PRO A 757 -20.90 -24.33 1.90
N VAL A 758 -22.14 -23.95 2.25
CA VAL A 758 -22.50 -23.52 3.60
C VAL A 758 -23.29 -24.63 4.28
N PHE A 759 -23.08 -24.81 5.58
CA PHE A 759 -23.72 -25.87 6.34
C PHE A 759 -24.14 -25.39 7.72
N ASN A 760 -25.11 -26.07 8.31
CA ASN A 760 -25.46 -25.89 9.71
C ASN A 760 -24.67 -26.90 10.54
N LEU A 761 -24.10 -26.44 11.65
CA LEU A 761 -23.52 -27.33 12.67
C LEU A 761 -24.63 -27.69 13.65
N VAL A 762 -25.02 -28.95 13.71
CA VAL A 762 -26.07 -29.45 14.61
C VAL A 762 -25.43 -30.29 15.71
N ALA A 763 -25.65 -29.90 16.96
CA ALA A 763 -25.25 -30.68 18.12
C ALA A 763 -26.16 -31.92 18.23
N GLU A 764 -25.63 -33.12 18.01
CA GLU A 764 -26.46 -34.34 17.97
C GLU A 764 -27.24 -34.60 19.26
N HIS A 765 -26.63 -34.33 20.43
CA HIS A 765 -27.28 -34.60 21.71
C HIS A 765 -28.54 -33.75 21.95
N SER A 766 -28.65 -32.59 21.30
CA SER A 766 -29.76 -31.65 21.48
C SER A 766 -30.59 -31.41 20.22
N GLY A 767 -30.08 -31.81 19.04
CA GLY A 767 -30.66 -31.47 17.74
C GLY A 767 -30.65 -29.97 17.41
N ARG A 768 -29.92 -29.15 18.20
CA ARG A 768 -29.88 -27.69 18.06
C ARG A 768 -28.68 -27.23 17.23
N CYS A 769 -28.85 -26.11 16.54
CA CYS A 769 -27.85 -25.53 15.66
C CYS A 769 -26.90 -24.61 16.43
N VAL A 770 -25.64 -24.58 16.02
CA VAL A 770 -24.67 -23.57 16.46
C VAL A 770 -25.06 -22.23 15.84
N ASP A 771 -25.33 -21.25 16.70
CA ASP A 771 -25.97 -19.98 16.37
C ASP A 771 -25.16 -18.81 16.94
N VAL A 772 -24.94 -17.78 16.11
CA VAL A 772 -24.42 -16.49 16.58
C VAL A 772 -25.56 -15.67 17.18
N ALA A 773 -25.46 -15.44 18.50
CA ALA A 773 -26.50 -14.82 19.29
C ALA A 773 -26.92 -13.45 18.74
N GLY A 774 -28.23 -13.28 18.54
CA GLY A 774 -28.83 -12.01 18.14
C GLY A 774 -28.48 -11.56 16.72
N ILE A 775 -27.98 -12.45 15.85
CA ILE A 775 -27.57 -12.12 14.47
C ILE A 775 -26.53 -10.98 14.47
N SER A 776 -25.74 -10.87 15.54
CA SER A 776 -24.81 -9.76 15.75
C SER A 776 -23.75 -9.70 14.65
N GLN A 777 -23.33 -8.50 14.26
CA GLN A 777 -22.22 -8.27 13.34
C GLN A 777 -20.91 -7.85 14.05
N HIS A 778 -20.92 -7.70 15.37
CA HIS A 778 -19.76 -7.24 16.13
C HIS A 778 -18.83 -8.37 16.56
N ASP A 779 -17.54 -8.03 16.71
CA ASP A 779 -16.53 -8.89 17.34
C ASP A 779 -16.90 -9.18 18.81
N GLY A 780 -16.63 -10.40 19.26
CA GLY A 780 -16.97 -10.87 20.61
C GLY A 780 -18.41 -11.33 20.80
N ALA A 781 -19.28 -11.32 19.76
CA ALA A 781 -20.65 -11.79 19.91
C ALA A 781 -20.70 -13.29 20.20
N ASN A 782 -21.48 -13.67 21.22
CA ASN A 782 -21.50 -15.03 21.74
C ASN A 782 -22.01 -16.05 20.71
N ILE A 783 -21.45 -17.26 20.72
CA ILE A 783 -21.93 -18.39 19.95
C ILE A 783 -22.54 -19.41 20.93
N HIS A 784 -23.80 -19.77 20.71
CA HIS A 784 -24.53 -20.72 21.54
C HIS A 784 -25.22 -21.79 20.70
N GLN A 785 -25.87 -22.76 21.35
CA GLN A 785 -26.82 -23.62 20.65
C GLN A 785 -28.23 -22.98 20.65
N TRP A 786 -28.93 -23.04 19.53
CA TRP A 786 -30.29 -22.53 19.37
C TRP A 786 -31.14 -23.47 18.50
N GLY A 787 -32.47 -23.33 18.54
CA GLY A 787 -33.34 -24.09 17.63
C GLY A 787 -32.91 -23.90 16.18
N CYS A 788 -32.82 -24.97 15.40
CA CYS A 788 -32.45 -24.87 13.99
C CYS A 788 -33.57 -24.18 13.20
N ILE A 789 -33.25 -23.03 12.60
CA ILE A 789 -34.18 -22.23 11.82
C ILE A 789 -33.78 -22.34 10.34
N ALA A 790 -34.72 -22.80 9.50
CA ALA A 790 -34.48 -22.91 8.07
C ALA A 790 -34.15 -21.53 7.47
N GLY A 791 -33.03 -21.43 6.76
CA GLY A 791 -32.58 -20.20 6.11
C GLY A 791 -31.92 -19.16 7.04
N ALA A 792 -31.80 -19.42 8.35
CA ALA A 792 -31.13 -18.50 9.27
C ALA A 792 -29.63 -18.41 8.97
N LEU A 793 -29.20 -17.26 8.41
CA LEU A 793 -27.82 -17.04 7.96
C LEU A 793 -26.80 -17.04 9.12
N ASN A 794 -27.23 -16.72 10.34
CA ASN A 794 -26.41 -16.76 11.56
C ASN A 794 -26.21 -18.17 12.14
N GLN A 795 -26.87 -19.18 11.55
CA GLN A 795 -26.69 -20.61 11.85
C GLN A 795 -25.93 -21.35 10.74
N GLN A 796 -25.57 -20.62 9.66
CA GLN A 796 -24.87 -21.15 8.51
C GLN A 796 -23.39 -20.81 8.59
N TRP A 797 -22.57 -21.84 8.47
CA TRP A 797 -21.13 -21.78 8.61
C TRP A 797 -20.47 -22.18 7.30
N GLN A 798 -19.35 -21.53 7.02
CA GLN A 798 -18.51 -21.76 5.85
C GLN A 798 -17.11 -22.10 6.32
N GLU A 799 -16.53 -23.19 5.82
CA GLU A 799 -15.11 -23.48 6.06
C GLU A 799 -14.22 -22.58 5.20
N VAL A 800 -13.22 -21.97 5.84
CA VAL A 800 -12.20 -21.16 5.17
C VAL A 800 -10.83 -21.80 5.42
N PRO A 801 -10.19 -22.45 4.43
CA PRO A 801 -8.93 -23.16 4.64
C PRO A 801 -7.79 -22.25 5.14
N THR A 802 -6.92 -22.82 5.96
CA THR A 802 -5.68 -22.19 6.44
C THR A 802 -4.50 -23.15 6.27
N ALA A 803 -3.26 -22.66 6.43
CA ALA A 803 -2.05 -23.50 6.33
C ALA A 803 -1.99 -24.67 7.33
N GLY A 804 -2.83 -24.64 8.38
CA GLY A 804 -2.85 -25.67 9.44
C GLY A 804 -4.22 -26.32 9.68
N GLY A 805 -5.28 -25.96 8.96
CA GLY A 805 -6.65 -26.41 9.24
C GLY A 805 -7.68 -25.59 8.46
N PHE A 806 -8.77 -25.20 9.11
CA PHE A 806 -9.77 -24.28 8.53
C PHE A 806 -10.41 -23.39 9.60
N LEU A 807 -10.89 -22.21 9.22
CA LEU A 807 -11.76 -21.37 10.04
C LEU A 807 -13.22 -21.72 9.77
N LEU A 808 -14.11 -21.44 10.73
CA LEU A 808 -15.57 -21.50 10.53
C LEU A 808 -16.14 -20.09 10.49
N LYS A 809 -16.48 -19.61 9.29
CA LYS A 809 -17.01 -18.27 9.03
C LYS A 809 -18.54 -18.28 9.02
N ALA A 810 -19.17 -17.45 9.85
CA ALA A 810 -20.61 -17.28 9.87
C ALA A 810 -21.08 -16.51 8.61
N ARG A 811 -22.14 -16.98 7.97
CA ARG A 811 -22.61 -16.43 6.69
C ARG A 811 -23.16 -15.01 6.81
N HIS A 812 -23.84 -14.68 7.92
CA HIS A 812 -24.48 -13.37 8.10
C HIS A 812 -23.49 -12.24 8.40
N SER A 813 -22.45 -12.50 9.19
CA SER A 813 -21.48 -11.48 9.64
C SER A 813 -20.16 -11.51 8.88
N GLY A 814 -19.86 -12.63 8.20
CA GLY A 814 -18.55 -12.86 7.61
C GLY A 814 -17.42 -12.99 8.62
N LYS A 815 -17.73 -13.18 9.92
CA LYS A 815 -16.75 -13.34 11.00
C LYS A 815 -16.55 -14.82 11.35
N CYS A 816 -15.43 -15.14 11.97
CA CYS A 816 -15.02 -16.51 12.25
C CYS A 816 -15.25 -16.90 13.71
N MET A 817 -15.58 -18.16 13.94
CA MET A 817 -15.67 -18.75 15.27
C MET A 817 -14.29 -18.71 15.95
N SER A 818 -14.24 -18.20 17.17
CA SER A 818 -13.02 -17.96 17.94
C SER A 818 -13.21 -18.32 19.40
N VAL A 819 -12.14 -18.77 20.07
CA VAL A 819 -12.10 -18.90 21.52
C VAL A 819 -11.82 -17.53 22.16
N GLY A 820 -12.62 -17.17 23.16
CA GLY A 820 -12.45 -15.89 23.86
C GLY A 820 -11.14 -15.77 24.63
N GLY A 821 -10.44 -14.64 24.44
CA GLY A 821 -9.28 -14.25 25.25
C GLY A 821 -8.01 -15.07 25.04
N ASN A 822 -7.85 -15.75 23.89
CA ASN A 822 -6.76 -16.71 23.63
C ASN A 822 -6.64 -17.80 24.72
N SER A 823 -7.76 -18.13 25.37
CA SER A 823 -7.74 -19.04 26.49
C SER A 823 -7.51 -20.49 26.05
N HIS A 824 -6.52 -21.14 26.67
CA HIS A 824 -6.28 -22.58 26.51
C HIS A 824 -7.00 -23.42 27.59
N THR A 825 -7.80 -22.79 28.46
CA THR A 825 -8.49 -23.48 29.57
C THR A 825 -9.79 -24.14 29.13
N ALA A 826 -10.03 -25.35 29.64
CA ALA A 826 -11.32 -26.01 29.52
C ALA A 826 -12.40 -25.13 30.19
N GLY A 827 -13.50 -24.89 29.48
CA GLY A 827 -14.62 -24.04 29.90
C GLY A 827 -14.64 -22.67 29.23
N ALA A 828 -13.60 -22.30 28.47
CA ALA A 828 -13.56 -21.01 27.77
C ALA A 828 -14.67 -20.87 26.73
N ASN A 829 -15.24 -19.66 26.65
CA ASN A 829 -16.38 -19.34 25.81
C ASN A 829 -15.96 -19.20 24.33
N VAL A 830 -16.87 -19.52 23.43
CA VAL A 830 -16.70 -19.35 21.99
C VAL A 830 -17.54 -18.16 21.52
N HIS A 831 -16.94 -17.27 20.74
CA HIS A 831 -17.60 -16.11 20.15
C HIS A 831 -17.23 -15.97 18.66
N GLN A 832 -17.91 -15.10 17.93
CA GLN A 832 -17.43 -14.69 16.61
C GLN A 832 -16.39 -13.57 16.75
N GLN A 833 -15.42 -13.55 15.86
CA GLN A 833 -14.36 -12.55 15.78
C GLN A 833 -13.95 -12.32 14.33
N THR A 834 -13.37 -11.16 14.01
CA THR A 834 -12.76 -10.91 12.71
C THR A 834 -11.81 -12.06 12.33
N CYS A 835 -12.03 -12.64 11.15
CA CYS A 835 -11.31 -13.82 10.69
C CYS A 835 -9.80 -13.56 10.57
N ASN A 836 -8.98 -14.42 11.17
CA ASN A 836 -7.53 -14.40 11.05
C ASN A 836 -7.01 -15.78 10.62
N LEU A 837 -6.52 -15.88 9.38
CA LEU A 837 -6.05 -17.14 8.77
C LEU A 837 -4.83 -17.76 9.47
N LYS A 838 -4.13 -17.00 10.33
CA LYS A 838 -2.97 -17.48 11.09
C LYS A 838 -3.29 -17.70 12.57
N ASP A 839 -4.49 -17.37 13.02
CA ASP A 839 -4.86 -17.52 14.42
C ASP A 839 -5.27 -18.97 14.73
N ALA A 840 -4.41 -19.67 15.49
CA ALA A 840 -4.67 -21.03 15.92
C ALA A 840 -5.94 -21.14 16.80
N ASN A 841 -6.40 -20.05 17.43
CA ASN A 841 -7.63 -19.99 18.23
C ASN A 841 -8.91 -19.92 17.39
N GLN A 842 -8.78 -19.59 16.11
CA GLN A 842 -9.86 -19.64 15.12
C GLN A 842 -9.74 -20.84 14.18
N THR A 843 -8.60 -21.53 14.23
CA THR A 843 -8.30 -22.64 13.33
C THR A 843 -8.77 -23.96 13.94
N PHE A 844 -9.54 -24.70 13.17
CA PHE A 844 -10.08 -26.01 13.49
C PHE A 844 -9.41 -27.10 12.65
N SER A 845 -9.43 -28.32 13.18
CA SER A 845 -9.34 -29.54 12.40
C SER A 845 -10.45 -30.50 12.80
N TRP A 846 -10.93 -31.27 11.83
CA TRP A 846 -11.84 -32.37 12.09
C TRP A 846 -11.08 -33.53 12.75
N LEU A 847 -11.54 -33.96 13.92
CA LEU A 847 -11.13 -35.19 14.58
C LEU A 847 -12.29 -36.20 14.50
N GLY A 848 -12.41 -36.83 13.34
CA GLY A 848 -13.62 -37.56 12.96
C GLY A 848 -14.79 -36.60 12.76
N ASN A 849 -15.84 -36.75 13.56
CA ASN A 849 -17.05 -35.90 13.56
C ASN A 849 -16.99 -34.75 14.59
N ARG A 850 -15.81 -34.43 15.12
CA ARG A 850 -15.63 -33.40 16.16
C ARG A 850 -14.75 -32.26 15.64
N LEU A 851 -15.10 -31.04 16.03
CA LEU A 851 -14.31 -29.85 15.76
C LEU A 851 -13.28 -29.63 16.88
N GLN A 852 -12.00 -29.73 16.53
CA GLN A 852 -10.88 -29.52 17.45
C GLN A 852 -10.19 -28.20 17.12
N PHE A 853 -10.04 -27.32 18.11
CA PHE A 853 -9.25 -26.09 17.98
C PHE A 853 -7.76 -26.43 17.90
N LYS A 854 -7.04 -25.83 16.96
CA LYS A 854 -5.60 -26.06 16.79
C LYS A 854 -4.76 -25.47 17.92
N SER A 855 -5.17 -24.34 18.50
CA SER A 855 -4.40 -23.68 19.57
C SER A 855 -4.31 -24.49 20.86
N SER A 856 -5.35 -25.26 21.19
CA SER A 856 -5.45 -25.97 22.46
C SER A 856 -5.51 -27.50 22.31
N GLY A 857 -5.81 -28.00 21.11
CA GLY A 857 -6.12 -29.41 20.88
C GLY A 857 -7.44 -29.86 21.53
N GLN A 858 -8.24 -28.94 22.06
CA GLN A 858 -9.51 -29.25 22.72
C GLN A 858 -10.67 -29.15 21.72
N CYS A 859 -11.78 -29.84 22.02
CA CYS A 859 -12.95 -29.86 21.16
C CYS A 859 -13.95 -28.75 21.51
N LEU A 860 -14.68 -28.27 20.51
CA LEU A 860 -15.90 -27.49 20.71
C LEU A 860 -16.94 -28.33 21.46
N ASN A 861 -17.48 -27.81 22.56
CA ASN A 861 -18.50 -28.49 23.36
C ASN A 861 -19.65 -27.53 23.73
N VAL A 862 -20.80 -28.08 24.11
CA VAL A 862 -21.94 -27.36 24.70
C VAL A 862 -21.84 -27.48 26.23
N GLY A 863 -21.83 -26.38 26.96
CA GLY A 863 -21.72 -26.42 28.43
C GLY A 863 -23.00 -26.91 29.11
N GLY A 864 -22.97 -28.04 29.84
CA GLY A 864 -24.10 -28.47 30.70
C GLY A 864 -24.28 -29.96 31.02
N GLY A 865 -23.33 -30.87 30.75
CA GLY A 865 -23.49 -32.29 31.10
C GLY A 865 -23.00 -32.62 32.52
N VAL A 866 -23.91 -32.78 33.49
CA VAL A 866 -23.62 -33.55 34.72
C VAL A 866 -24.19 -34.95 34.60
N SER A 867 -23.36 -35.91 35.00
CA SER A 867 -23.58 -37.35 34.96
C SER A 867 -24.74 -37.87 35.84
N ALA A 868 -25.37 -38.95 35.36
CA ALA A 868 -25.98 -40.06 36.09
C ALA A 868 -27.42 -39.96 36.63
N GLU A 869 -28.13 -41.07 36.43
CA GLU A 869 -29.50 -41.42 36.81
C GLU A 869 -29.95 -40.97 38.20
N ARG A 870 -31.18 -40.43 38.28
CA ARG A 870 -32.16 -40.84 39.30
C ARG A 870 -33.55 -40.96 38.69
N ARG A 871 -34.10 -42.17 38.78
CA ARG A 871 -35.52 -42.48 38.67
C ARG A 871 -36.32 -41.69 39.71
N GLN A 872 -37.49 -41.20 39.34
CA GLN A 872 -38.72 -41.45 40.10
C GLN A 872 -39.98 -41.17 39.25
N HIS A 873 -41.02 -41.92 39.60
CA HIS A 873 -42.23 -42.27 38.87
C HIS A 873 -43.40 -41.28 39.04
N HIS A 874 -44.20 -41.12 37.97
CA HIS A 874 -45.67 -40.93 37.93
C HIS A 874 -46.28 -39.59 38.47
N PRO A 875 -47.57 -39.25 38.19
CA PRO A 875 -47.94 -38.33 37.10
C PRO A 875 -48.85 -37.17 37.56
N VAL A 876 -48.73 -35.96 37.01
CA VAL A 876 -49.77 -34.92 37.19
C VAL A 876 -50.03 -34.18 35.88
N ALA A 877 -51.30 -34.16 35.49
CA ALA A 877 -51.82 -33.45 34.34
C ALA A 877 -52.01 -31.95 34.64
N LEU A 878 -51.62 -31.15 33.65
CA LEU A 878 -52.16 -29.85 33.20
C LEU A 878 -53.00 -29.00 34.17
N HIS A 879 -52.44 -27.85 34.56
CA HIS A 879 -53.02 -26.49 34.44
C HIS A 879 -51.81 -25.55 34.41
N GLY A 880 -51.49 -24.84 33.31
CA GLY A 880 -52.21 -23.67 32.84
C GLY A 880 -51.36 -22.41 33.11
N VAL A 881 -50.58 -22.02 32.08
CA VAL A 881 -49.97 -20.71 31.80
C VAL A 881 -48.84 -20.17 32.72
N GLU A 882 -47.60 -20.52 32.38
CA GLU A 882 -46.47 -19.58 32.31
C GLU A 882 -45.54 -20.02 31.17
N ALA A 883 -45.19 -19.11 30.28
CA ALA A 883 -44.27 -19.39 29.17
C ALA A 883 -42.87 -19.69 29.75
N GLU A 884 -42.43 -20.94 29.65
CA GLU A 884 -41.07 -21.33 30.01
C GLU A 884 -40.04 -20.56 29.17
N ARG A 885 -39.10 -19.93 29.86
CA ARG A 885 -37.97 -19.19 29.28
C ARG A 885 -37.06 -20.14 28.47
N PRO A 886 -36.50 -19.74 27.31
CA PRO A 886 -35.51 -20.54 26.61
C PRO A 886 -34.24 -20.69 27.46
N VAL A 887 -33.85 -21.93 27.75
CA VAL A 887 -32.58 -22.21 28.42
C VAL A 887 -31.43 -21.94 27.43
N HIS A 888 -30.79 -20.78 27.55
CA HIS A 888 -29.58 -20.43 26.81
C HIS A 888 -28.37 -21.20 27.37
N GLN A 889 -27.77 -22.11 26.61
CA GLN A 889 -26.50 -22.75 26.98
C GLN A 889 -25.39 -22.30 26.04
N ALA A 890 -24.35 -21.68 26.60
CA ALA A 890 -23.16 -21.26 25.87
C ALA A 890 -22.31 -22.47 25.44
N LEU A 891 -21.69 -22.39 24.25
CA LEU A 891 -20.68 -23.34 23.81
C LEU A 891 -19.36 -23.05 24.55
N LYS A 892 -18.75 -24.10 25.10
CA LYS A 892 -17.54 -24.04 25.91
C LYS A 892 -16.52 -25.08 25.42
N LEU A 893 -15.25 -24.87 25.70
CA LEU A 893 -14.24 -25.94 25.63
C LEU A 893 -14.46 -26.97 26.76
N SER A 894 -14.23 -28.28 26.57
CA SER A 894 -14.15 -29.21 27.71
C SER A 894 -13.33 -30.49 27.44
N CYS A 895 -12.88 -31.12 28.53
CA CYS A 895 -12.34 -32.48 28.60
C CYS A 895 -12.76 -33.08 29.96
N GLU A 896 -13.52 -34.19 30.00
CA GLU A 896 -13.72 -34.93 31.24
C GLU A 896 -12.91 -36.24 31.21
N LEU A 897 -11.97 -36.38 32.16
CA LEU A 897 -11.05 -37.50 32.33
C LEU A 897 -11.47 -38.33 33.56
N ARG A 898 -11.66 -39.66 33.40
CA ARG A 898 -11.59 -40.62 34.52
C ARG A 898 -10.82 -41.87 34.11
N THR A 899 -9.91 -42.30 34.98
CA THR A 899 -9.03 -43.47 34.86
C THR A 899 -9.69 -44.74 35.38
N ILE A 900 -9.78 -45.79 34.55
CA ILE A 900 -9.79 -47.20 35.01
C ILE A 900 -9.00 -48.05 33.99
N GLY A 901 -7.89 -48.65 34.44
CA GLY A 901 -7.34 -49.94 33.97
C GLY A 901 -6.86 -50.10 32.52
N ARG A 902 -5.53 -50.14 32.35
CA ARG A 902 -4.73 -50.72 31.25
C ARG A 902 -5.14 -50.38 29.80
N GLY A 903 -4.52 -49.33 29.28
CA GLY A 903 -3.91 -49.30 27.95
C GLY A 903 -4.80 -49.53 26.73
N VAL A 904 -5.70 -48.59 26.43
CA VAL A 904 -6.11 -48.07 25.10
C VAL A 904 -6.95 -46.81 25.36
N GLN A 905 -6.63 -45.71 24.67
CA GLN A 905 -7.37 -44.42 24.78
C GLN A 905 -8.65 -44.50 23.94
N VAL A 906 -9.83 -44.41 24.58
CA VAL A 906 -11.13 -44.39 23.88
C VAL A 906 -11.95 -43.18 24.32
N CYS A 907 -12.27 -42.29 23.38
CA CYS A 907 -13.23 -41.20 23.56
C CYS A 907 -14.66 -41.71 23.35
N ARG A 908 -15.64 -41.30 24.17
CA ARG A 908 -17.08 -41.42 23.84
C ARG A 908 -17.67 -40.04 23.48
N LEU A 909 -18.56 -40.06 22.49
CA LEU A 909 -18.85 -39.04 21.46
C LEU A 909 -19.94 -38.00 21.84
N PRO A 910 -20.00 -36.88 21.08
CA PRO A 910 -21.18 -36.59 20.27
C PRO A 910 -20.85 -36.48 18.77
N THR A 911 -21.78 -36.90 17.91
CA THR A 911 -21.71 -36.93 16.44
C THR A 911 -22.23 -35.62 15.84
N VAL A 912 -21.81 -35.29 14.61
CA VAL A 912 -22.33 -34.15 13.83
C VAL A 912 -22.89 -34.72 12.53
N ARG A 913 -24.11 -34.33 12.14
CA ARG A 913 -24.70 -34.68 10.83
C ARG A 913 -24.67 -33.46 9.91
N TYR A 914 -24.23 -33.69 8.67
CA TYR A 914 -24.35 -32.75 7.56
C TYR A 914 -25.75 -32.81 6.96
N ASN A 915 -26.35 -31.66 6.68
CA ASN A 915 -27.53 -31.56 5.82
C ASN A 915 -27.21 -30.55 4.70
N SER A 916 -26.87 -31.05 3.51
CA SER A 916 -26.75 -30.24 2.30
C SER A 916 -28.13 -30.09 1.67
N SER A 917 -28.69 -28.88 1.71
CA SER A 917 -29.97 -28.58 1.05
C SER A 917 -29.77 -28.47 -0.46
N GLY A 918 -30.13 -29.53 -1.18
CA GLY A 918 -30.40 -29.55 -2.62
C GLY A 918 -31.47 -30.61 -2.88
N LEU A 919 -32.59 -30.23 -3.50
CA LEU A 919 -33.77 -31.08 -3.70
C LEU A 919 -33.45 -32.37 -4.47
N SER A 920 -33.53 -33.54 -3.81
CA SER A 920 -34.25 -34.74 -4.28
C SER A 920 -34.17 -35.87 -3.22
N ALA A 921 -35.26 -36.62 -3.09
CA ALA A 921 -35.53 -37.63 -2.07
C ALA A 921 -34.59 -38.85 -2.11
N ILE A 922 -34.27 -39.41 -0.93
CA ILE A 922 -33.81 -40.80 -0.77
C ILE A 922 -34.72 -41.48 0.26
N SER A 923 -35.63 -42.33 -0.20
CA SER A 923 -36.29 -43.35 0.62
C SER A 923 -35.34 -44.52 0.82
N ILE A 924 -35.13 -44.94 2.08
CA ILE A 924 -34.50 -46.23 2.41
C ILE A 924 -35.61 -47.26 2.65
N ARG A 925 -35.57 -48.34 1.86
CA ARG A 925 -36.39 -49.54 2.01
C ARG A 925 -35.84 -50.37 3.18
N ILE A 926 -36.71 -50.79 4.09
CA ILE A 926 -36.42 -51.74 5.17
C ILE A 926 -36.73 -53.16 4.65
N GLU A 927 -35.81 -54.10 4.84
CA GLU A 927 -36.13 -55.54 4.80
C GLU A 927 -36.24 -56.06 6.24
N GLU A 928 -37.43 -56.49 6.65
CA GLU A 928 -37.79 -57.92 6.66
C GLU A 928 -39.24 -58.17 7.13
N ASN A 929 -39.89 -59.10 6.41
CA ASN A 929 -40.94 -60.03 6.83
C ASN A 929 -42.16 -59.55 7.64
N SER A 930 -43.25 -59.22 6.94
CA SER A 930 -44.55 -59.91 7.08
C SER A 930 -45.54 -59.43 6.02
N GLY A 931 -46.46 -60.32 5.62
CA GLY A 931 -47.14 -60.31 4.33
C GLY A 931 -48.21 -59.23 4.08
N LEU A 932 -48.60 -59.20 2.79
CA LEU A 932 -49.86 -58.75 2.16
C LEU A 932 -49.91 -57.37 1.47
N ARG A 933 -49.85 -57.47 0.13
CA ARG A 933 -50.68 -56.88 -0.97
C ARG A 933 -51.04 -55.37 -1.01
N TRP A 934 -50.52 -54.74 -2.07
CA TRP A 934 -51.11 -53.77 -3.05
C TRP A 934 -52.25 -52.82 -2.61
N LEU A 935 -52.03 -51.50 -2.80
CA LEU A 935 -52.70 -50.69 -3.85
C LEU A 935 -52.07 -49.29 -3.99
N ASP A 936 -52.10 -48.78 -5.23
CA ASP A 936 -51.69 -47.45 -5.71
C ASP A 936 -52.36 -46.24 -5.01
N ARG A 937 -51.75 -45.04 -5.13
CA ARG A 937 -52.23 -43.85 -5.92
C ARG A 937 -51.97 -42.46 -5.28
N PHE A 938 -51.62 -41.50 -6.18
CA PHE A 938 -51.66 -40.01 -6.13
C PHE A 938 -50.63 -39.27 -5.22
N LEU A 939 -49.65 -38.53 -5.77
CA LEU A 939 -49.65 -37.21 -6.47
C LEU A 939 -50.02 -36.02 -5.58
N GLY A 940 -49.11 -35.05 -5.52
CA GLY A 940 -49.22 -33.74 -4.87
C GLY A 940 -47.84 -33.16 -4.63
#